data_AF-A0A8H6WZM4-F1
#
_entry.id   AF-A0A8H6WZM4-F1
#
_cell.length_a   1.000
_cell.length_b   1.000
_cell.length_c   1.000
_cell.angle_alpha   90.00
_cell.angle_beta   90.00
_cell.angle_gamma   90.00
#
_symmetry.space_group_name_H-M   'P 1'
#
loop_
_entity.id
_entity.type
_entity.pdbx_description
1 polymer ?
#
loop_
_entity_poly.entity_id
_entity_poly.type
_entity_poly.pdbx_seq_one_letter_code
_entity_poly.pdbx_strand_id
1 'polypeptide(L)'
;MAFTAAPTLPDEIISEIISPVLRISDKDFENALDVESPFATFSESTSALLVICKAWLRVATPLLYNTVVLRSKAQAAALQAALHANNDLGAFIKRLRVEGGFGAPMRTILQLSPNITDLFVVVSLWSSESTTGLCAGLTAINPRRLIIQDTYDIDGNKQNRELVKVLGRCISKTWSKLKSIHLPYSIALRRAGGRCAVLYEAVTKSESIEEILAVAPHFYEQTDALAIMRDMVKWPTIKRIVLAGYIPLVVDDDDDDFSQHLQRDDALKNVVVLQSAPGIRPHLTESVSQPHDPHFVPLSAASEAVKDHIWGRVLYFAMENDRSDSAQAASVEAYRSRPIPRDEVDAEERSAYLRVCKRFASVGRPQLYRHLQIFYSDDMASLLASLKSSPQLAAHVQSLGLAADALYDAMSDSDSDSAWESGSEASQSDETSPPPPPRRTTLSGLLSRLPNLKLLDNSGIQTYPPSWASYVTACIGWEEFEIVARVSASALEAFLGFRILAKETIQSPIIFEAFGALRSLDWCCMTEFAGDWSTGAVVLPKLECLALGSFHSSFLTMMAAAELPALRRVYFYCTVPAAADTSRRRFLQVHHSKLVELRATIEETSSSSGKLSVLDLCPDLPLFIYGCKSPIMYENRSDMEERIIMQTRMEEELVQATSRPARLVRAAFDSTALKPKSPHLKLEKIIIQLAARVKAEIALCEIDPKLFPALRTVQIADFYWPTTERDIASEGAVIEVAEALLKSNVAVMDGRGAVWRPRLKRRK
;
A
#
# COMPACT_ATOMS: atom_id res chain seq x y z
N MET A 1 -39.35 29.34 -34.54
CA MET A 1 -39.57 29.34 -33.07
C MET A 1 -38.55 30.30 -32.47
N ALA A 2 -39.00 31.43 -31.95
CA ALA A 2 -38.12 32.31 -31.18
C ALA A 2 -37.90 31.62 -29.83
N PHE A 3 -36.67 31.17 -29.55
CA PHE A 3 -36.30 30.76 -28.21
C PHE A 3 -36.40 31.99 -27.33
N THR A 4 -37.49 32.09 -26.55
CA THR A 4 -37.59 33.03 -25.45
C THR A 4 -36.38 32.77 -24.55
N ALA A 5 -35.49 33.76 -24.43
CA ALA A 5 -34.32 33.66 -23.58
C ALA A 5 -34.76 33.18 -22.20
N ALA A 6 -34.23 32.04 -21.76
CA ALA A 6 -34.51 31.54 -20.42
C ALA A 6 -34.21 32.66 -19.41
N PRO A 7 -35.07 32.87 -18.40
CA PRO A 7 -34.84 33.89 -17.39
C PRO A 7 -33.43 33.67 -16.79
N THR A 8 -32.62 34.73 -16.82
CA THR A 8 -31.26 34.68 -16.29
C THR A 8 -31.33 34.42 -14.79
N LEU A 9 -30.75 33.31 -14.34
CA LEU A 9 -30.60 33.03 -12.92
C LEU A 9 -29.79 34.17 -12.26
N PRO A 10 -30.15 34.60 -11.04
CA PRO A 10 -29.30 35.49 -10.24
C PRO A 10 -27.92 34.89 -10.01
N ASP A 11 -26.90 35.74 -9.85
CA ASP A 11 -25.52 35.32 -9.71
C ASP A 11 -25.28 34.46 -8.48
N GLU A 12 -26.00 34.72 -7.40
CA GLU A 12 -25.95 33.98 -6.15
C GLU A 12 -26.37 32.52 -6.38
N ILE A 13 -27.44 32.31 -7.16
CA ILE A 13 -27.92 30.98 -7.52
C ILE A 13 -26.92 30.27 -8.43
N ILE A 14 -26.36 30.98 -9.42
CA ILE A 14 -25.31 30.43 -10.28
C ILE A 14 -24.10 30.02 -9.43
N SER A 15 -23.68 30.86 -8.48
CA SER A 15 -22.56 30.61 -7.57
C SER A 15 -22.79 29.37 -6.72
N GLU A 16 -23.98 29.21 -6.12
CA GLU A 16 -24.34 28.02 -5.35
C GLU A 16 -24.36 26.75 -6.21
N ILE A 17 -24.87 26.83 -7.45
CA ILE A 17 -24.89 25.68 -8.37
C ILE A 17 -23.47 25.21 -8.74
N ILE A 18 -22.57 26.15 -9.03
CA ILE A 18 -21.23 25.80 -9.54
C ILE A 18 -20.19 25.58 -8.44
N SER A 19 -20.43 26.09 -7.23
CA SER A 19 -19.48 26.01 -6.11
C SER A 19 -19.07 24.57 -5.77
N PRO A 20 -19.97 23.58 -5.70
CA PRO A 20 -19.59 22.19 -5.42
C PRO A 20 -18.64 21.58 -6.45
N VAL A 21 -18.69 22.04 -7.71
CA VAL A 21 -17.86 21.52 -8.80
C VAL A 21 -16.52 22.25 -8.90
N LEU A 22 -16.49 23.54 -8.54
CA LEU A 22 -15.30 24.40 -8.67
C LEU A 22 -14.48 24.51 -7.38
N ARG A 23 -15.10 24.30 -6.20
CA ARG A 23 -14.39 24.41 -4.93
C ARG A 23 -13.66 23.12 -4.60
N ILE A 24 -12.38 23.25 -4.32
CA ILE A 24 -11.57 22.19 -3.72
C ILE A 24 -11.74 22.28 -2.20
N SER A 25 -12.08 21.16 -1.57
CA SER A 25 -12.21 21.08 -0.11
C SER A 25 -10.86 21.38 0.56
N ASP A 26 -10.87 21.86 1.81
CA ASP A 26 -9.61 22.11 2.51
C ASP A 26 -8.82 20.81 2.74
N LYS A 27 -9.54 19.72 3.04
CA LYS A 27 -9.01 18.36 3.19
C LYS A 27 -8.26 17.90 1.94
N ASP A 28 -8.86 18.02 0.76
CA ASP A 28 -8.20 17.63 -0.49
C ASP A 28 -7.00 18.53 -0.80
N PHE A 29 -7.11 19.83 -0.50
CA PHE A 29 -6.02 20.78 -0.70
C PHE A 29 -4.83 20.48 0.21
N GLU A 30 -5.07 20.09 1.46
CA GLU A 30 -4.02 19.82 2.45
C GLU A 30 -3.50 18.39 2.46
N ASN A 31 -4.14 17.47 1.72
CA ASN A 31 -3.72 16.08 1.65
C ASN A 31 -2.29 15.97 1.10
N ALA A 32 -1.36 15.76 2.02
CA ALA A 32 0.06 15.55 1.80
C ALA A 32 0.49 14.11 2.14
N LEU A 33 -0.46 13.28 2.60
CA LEU A 33 -0.21 11.93 3.10
C LEU A 33 -0.29 10.88 2.00
N ASP A 34 -1.18 11.10 1.04
CA ASP A 34 -1.34 10.15 -0.05
C ASP A 34 -0.12 10.18 -1.00
N VAL A 35 0.33 8.99 -1.37
CA VAL A 35 1.40 8.78 -2.37
C VAL A 35 0.97 9.38 -3.72
N GLU A 36 -0.32 9.31 -4.02
CA GLU A 36 -0.91 9.94 -5.20
C GLU A 36 -1.68 11.20 -4.78
N SER A 37 -1.45 12.29 -5.52
CA SER A 37 -2.25 13.50 -5.36
C SER A 37 -3.74 13.17 -5.53
N PRO A 38 -4.65 13.68 -4.68
CA PRO A 38 -6.09 13.51 -4.87
C PRO A 38 -6.58 14.11 -6.20
N PHE A 39 -5.75 14.94 -6.83
CA PHE A 39 -6.00 15.58 -8.10
C PHE A 39 -5.43 14.80 -9.29
N ALA A 40 -4.94 13.57 -9.08
CA ALA A 40 -4.42 12.66 -10.10
C ALA A 40 -5.47 12.18 -11.10
N THR A 41 -6.72 12.06 -10.68
CA THR A 41 -7.73 11.25 -11.35
C THR A 41 -8.93 12.04 -11.89
N PHE A 42 -8.83 13.37 -12.04
CA PHE A 42 -9.95 14.15 -12.57
C PHE A 42 -10.37 13.71 -13.97
N SER A 43 -11.64 13.31 -14.10
CA SER A 43 -12.23 12.84 -15.35
C SER A 43 -12.68 13.97 -16.28
N GLU A 44 -12.95 15.17 -15.74
CA GLU A 44 -13.57 16.27 -16.51
C GLU A 44 -12.92 17.63 -16.26
N SER A 45 -12.88 18.46 -17.31
CA SER A 45 -12.34 19.82 -17.24
C SER A 45 -13.38 20.80 -16.69
N THR A 46 -13.12 21.36 -15.52
CA THR A 46 -13.94 22.42 -14.91
C THR A 46 -14.04 23.70 -15.76
N SER A 47 -13.14 23.87 -16.73
CA SER A 47 -13.17 25.00 -17.67
C SER A 47 -14.40 25.00 -18.59
N ALA A 48 -15.04 23.85 -18.80
CA ALA A 48 -16.28 23.74 -19.58
C ALA A 48 -17.42 24.60 -19.00
N LEU A 49 -17.42 24.84 -17.68
CA LEU A 49 -18.44 25.68 -17.03
C LEU A 49 -18.31 27.16 -17.42
N LEU A 50 -17.13 27.61 -17.83
CA LEU A 50 -16.87 29.00 -18.22
C LEU A 50 -17.50 29.36 -19.57
N VAL A 51 -17.76 28.38 -20.44
CA VAL A 51 -18.21 28.62 -21.83
C VAL A 51 -19.73 28.50 -21.99
N ILE A 52 -20.48 28.28 -20.91
CA ILE A 52 -21.95 28.15 -20.95
C ILE A 52 -22.61 29.48 -21.34
N CYS A 53 -22.37 30.54 -20.57
CA CYS A 53 -22.85 31.89 -20.89
C CYS A 53 -22.03 32.96 -20.14
N LYS A 54 -22.25 34.24 -20.46
CA LYS A 54 -21.51 35.37 -19.84
C LYS A 54 -21.71 35.48 -18.33
N ALA A 55 -22.91 35.16 -17.82
CA ALA A 55 -23.19 35.18 -16.39
C ALA A 55 -22.38 34.08 -15.67
N TRP A 56 -22.39 32.86 -16.22
CA TRP A 56 -21.58 31.75 -15.72
C TRP A 56 -20.09 32.06 -15.77
N LEU A 57 -19.57 32.59 -16.89
CA LEU A 57 -18.18 33.02 -16.98
C LEU A 57 -17.82 34.00 -15.85
N ARG A 58 -18.65 35.04 -15.63
CA ARG A 58 -18.40 36.06 -14.61
C ARG A 58 -18.42 35.51 -13.19
N VAL A 59 -19.38 34.64 -12.86
CA VAL A 59 -19.52 34.05 -11.51
C VAL A 59 -18.50 32.93 -11.26
N ALA A 60 -18.23 32.11 -12.27
CA ALA A 60 -17.31 30.98 -12.17
C ALA A 60 -15.84 31.38 -12.14
N THR A 61 -15.45 32.47 -12.82
CA THR A 61 -14.04 32.92 -12.88
C THR A 61 -13.41 33.09 -11.49
N PRO A 62 -13.96 33.89 -10.55
CA PRO A 62 -13.35 34.03 -9.23
C PRO A 62 -13.34 32.72 -8.42
N LEU A 63 -14.32 31.83 -8.60
CA LEU A 63 -14.37 30.53 -7.94
C LEU A 63 -13.29 29.57 -8.49
N LEU A 64 -13.12 29.52 -9.80
CA LEU A 64 -12.12 28.68 -10.47
C LEU A 64 -10.70 29.10 -10.11
N TYR A 65 -10.42 30.41 -10.07
CA TYR A 65 -9.09 30.92 -9.72
C TYR A 65 -8.83 30.96 -8.22
N ASN A 66 -9.84 30.74 -7.35
CA ASN A 66 -9.66 30.78 -5.91
C ASN A 66 -8.60 29.79 -5.41
N THR A 67 -8.65 28.56 -5.93
CA THR A 67 -7.70 27.48 -5.64
C THR A 67 -7.08 26.98 -6.92
N VAL A 68 -5.77 27.17 -7.05
CA VAL A 68 -5.00 26.74 -8.21
C VAL A 68 -4.12 25.55 -7.81
N VAL A 69 -4.23 24.46 -8.56
CA VAL A 69 -3.37 23.28 -8.42
C VAL A 69 -2.52 23.12 -9.68
N LEU A 70 -1.20 23.19 -9.52
CA LEU A 70 -0.22 23.04 -10.60
C LEU A 70 0.50 21.70 -10.45
N ARG A 71 0.35 20.85 -11.46
CA ARG A 71 0.92 19.48 -11.50
C ARG A 71 1.80 19.24 -12.72
N SER A 72 1.94 20.25 -13.59
CA SER A 72 2.72 20.15 -14.82
C SER A 72 3.27 21.51 -15.26
N LYS A 73 4.37 21.46 -16.03
CA LYS A 73 4.97 22.63 -16.68
C LYS A 73 3.98 23.33 -17.63
N ALA A 74 3.12 22.57 -18.32
CA ALA A 74 2.13 23.09 -19.23
C ALA A 74 1.05 23.92 -18.50
N GLN A 75 0.55 23.42 -17.37
CA GLN A 75 -0.40 24.17 -16.53
C GLN A 75 0.21 25.47 -16.00
N ALA A 76 1.47 25.42 -15.52
CA ALA A 76 2.16 26.62 -15.05
C ALA A 76 2.35 27.66 -16.18
N ALA A 77 2.76 27.23 -17.37
CA ALA A 77 2.90 28.13 -18.52
C ALA A 77 1.55 28.72 -18.96
N ALA A 78 0.48 27.91 -18.99
CA ALA A 78 -0.86 28.35 -19.34
C ALA A 78 -1.39 29.38 -18.32
N LEU A 79 -1.19 29.13 -17.02
CA LEU A 79 -1.57 30.08 -15.98
C LEU A 79 -0.78 31.39 -16.09
N GLN A 80 0.54 31.31 -16.31
CA GLN A 80 1.37 32.50 -16.54
C GLN A 80 0.83 33.33 -17.71
N ALA A 81 0.50 32.69 -18.84
CA ALA A 81 -0.06 33.38 -20.01
C ALA A 81 -1.41 34.03 -19.70
N ALA A 82 -2.30 33.34 -18.98
CA ALA A 82 -3.59 33.88 -18.57
C ALA A 82 -3.44 35.08 -17.64
N LEU A 83 -2.54 35.01 -16.65
CA LEU A 83 -2.26 36.12 -15.74
C LEU A 83 -1.63 37.31 -16.47
N HIS A 84 -0.75 37.08 -17.45
CA HIS A 84 -0.21 38.17 -18.27
C HIS A 84 -1.28 38.85 -19.13
N ALA A 85 -2.21 38.07 -19.69
CA ALA A 85 -3.30 38.61 -20.48
C ALA A 85 -4.31 39.39 -19.61
N ASN A 86 -4.49 38.95 -18.36
CA ASN A 86 -5.37 39.61 -17.41
C ASN A 86 -4.83 39.46 -15.97
N ASN A 87 -4.13 40.50 -15.50
CA ASN A 87 -3.51 40.52 -14.18
C ASN A 87 -4.55 40.44 -13.05
N ASP A 88 -5.79 40.88 -13.26
CA ASP A 88 -6.84 40.90 -12.22
C ASP A 88 -7.20 39.48 -11.78
N LEU A 89 -6.98 38.47 -12.65
CA LEU A 89 -7.18 37.06 -12.31
C LEU A 89 -6.28 36.62 -11.15
N GLY A 90 -5.07 37.19 -11.04
CA GLY A 90 -4.14 36.86 -9.96
C GLY A 90 -4.61 37.33 -8.59
N ALA A 91 -5.47 38.35 -8.53
CA ALA A 91 -6.07 38.81 -7.27
C ALA A 91 -7.07 37.81 -6.68
N PHE A 92 -7.67 36.94 -7.51
CA PHE A 92 -8.58 35.89 -7.08
C PHE A 92 -7.85 34.67 -6.50
N ILE A 93 -6.57 34.46 -6.81
CA ILE A 93 -5.80 33.32 -6.31
C ILE A 93 -5.52 33.50 -4.81
N LYS A 94 -6.16 32.67 -3.99
CA LYS A 94 -5.97 32.63 -2.53
C LYS A 94 -5.21 31.39 -2.09
N ARG A 95 -5.45 30.26 -2.75
CA ARG A 95 -4.81 28.98 -2.43
C ARG A 95 -4.01 28.50 -3.64
N LEU A 96 -2.74 28.20 -3.46
CA LEU A 96 -1.85 27.72 -4.52
C LEU A 96 -1.17 26.43 -4.08
N ARG A 97 -1.36 25.36 -4.85
CA ARG A 97 -0.70 24.06 -4.66
C ARG A 97 0.24 23.77 -5.82
N VAL A 98 1.51 23.51 -5.49
CA VAL A 98 2.60 23.30 -6.46
C VAL A 98 3.20 21.91 -6.26
N GLU A 99 2.85 20.99 -7.15
CA GLU A 99 3.32 19.59 -7.16
C GLU A 99 4.45 19.39 -8.17
N GLY A 100 5.52 20.19 -8.06
CA GLY A 100 6.68 20.07 -8.95
C GLY A 100 7.50 21.34 -9.12
N GLY A 101 8.62 21.21 -9.83
CA GLY A 101 9.52 22.32 -10.17
C GLY A 101 9.30 22.81 -11.59
N PHE A 102 8.37 23.75 -11.77
CA PHE A 102 7.91 24.18 -13.10
C PHE A 102 8.75 25.31 -13.75
N GLY A 103 9.91 25.66 -13.18
CA GLY A 103 10.85 26.61 -13.78
C GLY A 103 10.37 28.06 -13.75
N ALA A 104 10.74 28.84 -14.78
CA ALA A 104 10.54 30.28 -14.84
C ALA A 104 9.08 30.78 -14.68
N PRO A 105 8.03 30.12 -15.22
CA PRO A 105 6.64 30.57 -15.06
C PRO A 105 6.21 30.83 -13.62
N MET A 106 6.74 30.06 -12.66
CA MET A 106 6.40 30.19 -11.24
C MET A 106 6.75 31.57 -10.67
N ARG A 107 7.80 32.22 -11.17
CA ARG A 107 8.17 33.57 -10.71
C ARG A 107 7.06 34.56 -11.02
N THR A 108 6.56 34.55 -12.25
CA THR A 108 5.50 35.45 -12.70
C THR A 108 4.20 35.15 -11.97
N ILE A 109 3.82 33.88 -11.84
CA ILE A 109 2.58 33.49 -11.14
C ILE A 109 2.58 34.06 -9.73
N LEU A 110 3.67 33.88 -8.96
CA LEU A 110 3.76 34.38 -7.59
C LEU A 110 3.78 35.91 -7.52
N GLN A 111 4.42 36.58 -8.48
CA GLN A 111 4.44 38.06 -8.54
C GLN A 111 3.06 38.66 -8.87
N LEU A 112 2.28 38.01 -9.73
CA LEU A 112 0.95 38.46 -10.14
C LEU A 112 -0.16 37.98 -9.18
N SER A 113 0.17 37.14 -8.18
CA SER A 113 -0.80 36.57 -7.22
C SER A 113 -0.49 37.00 -5.79
N PRO A 114 -0.53 38.31 -5.46
CA PRO A 114 -0.12 38.82 -4.14
C PRO A 114 -1.04 38.39 -3.00
N ASN A 115 -2.22 37.84 -3.32
CA ASN A 115 -3.27 37.48 -2.38
C ASN A 115 -3.23 36.02 -1.91
N ILE A 116 -2.18 35.27 -2.26
CA ILE A 116 -2.00 33.90 -1.80
C ILE A 116 -1.91 33.88 -0.26
N THR A 117 -2.90 33.27 0.37
CA THR A 117 -2.98 33.01 1.81
C THR A 117 -2.51 31.62 2.18
N ASP A 118 -2.66 30.65 1.27
CA ASP A 118 -2.37 29.24 1.52
C ASP A 118 -1.47 28.72 0.41
N LEU A 119 -0.29 28.23 0.80
CA LEU A 119 0.70 27.72 -0.12
C LEU A 119 1.00 26.26 0.21
N PHE A 120 0.78 25.36 -0.75
CA PHE A 120 1.22 23.97 -0.70
C PHE A 120 2.39 23.76 -1.65
N VAL A 121 3.49 23.15 -1.16
CA VAL A 121 4.71 22.89 -1.95
C VAL A 121 5.21 21.47 -1.72
N VAL A 122 5.41 20.73 -2.82
CA VAL A 122 6.17 19.48 -2.81
C VAL A 122 7.66 19.81 -2.87
N VAL A 123 8.43 19.33 -1.88
CA VAL A 123 9.89 19.54 -1.82
C VAL A 123 10.70 18.33 -2.28
N SER A 124 10.06 17.17 -2.48
CA SER A 124 10.60 15.94 -3.06
C SER A 124 10.62 16.00 -4.60
N LEU A 125 11.33 16.99 -5.13
CA LEU A 125 11.38 17.21 -6.58
C LEU A 125 12.34 16.24 -7.26
N TRP A 126 12.06 15.96 -8.53
CA TRP A 126 12.95 15.17 -9.38
C TRP A 126 14.13 16.02 -9.88
N SER A 127 15.24 15.38 -10.22
CA SER A 127 16.44 16.04 -10.76
C SER A 127 16.19 16.84 -12.06
N SER A 128 15.15 16.44 -12.81
CA SER A 128 14.70 17.02 -14.08
C SER A 128 13.95 18.35 -13.94
N GLU A 129 13.52 18.65 -12.73
CA GLU A 129 12.69 19.79 -12.42
C GLU A 129 13.54 21.02 -12.10
N SER A 130 12.94 22.21 -12.25
CA SER A 130 13.63 23.47 -11.99
C SER A 130 12.89 24.26 -10.93
N THR A 131 13.57 24.56 -9.82
CA THR A 131 13.04 25.40 -8.74
C THR A 131 13.33 26.87 -8.94
N THR A 132 14.06 27.25 -9.98
CA THR A 132 14.60 28.62 -10.14
C THR A 132 13.51 29.69 -10.10
N GLY A 133 12.40 29.51 -10.82
CA GLY A 133 11.30 30.49 -10.80
C GLY A 133 10.52 30.46 -9.49
N LEU A 134 10.35 29.28 -8.88
CA LEU A 134 9.72 29.16 -7.56
C LEU A 134 10.54 29.90 -6.50
N CYS A 135 11.84 29.59 -6.39
CA CYS A 135 12.78 30.27 -5.50
C CYS A 135 12.79 31.80 -5.68
N ALA A 136 12.75 32.28 -6.94
CA ALA A 136 12.73 33.71 -7.22
C ALA A 136 11.39 34.39 -6.91
N GLY A 137 10.28 33.66 -6.93
CA GLY A 137 8.94 34.19 -6.71
C GLY A 137 8.47 34.15 -5.25
N LEU A 138 9.00 33.23 -4.42
CA LEU A 138 8.52 33.02 -3.04
C LEU A 138 8.60 34.28 -2.16
N THR A 139 9.55 35.18 -2.43
CA THR A 139 9.68 36.46 -1.70
C THR A 139 8.62 37.50 -2.08
N ALA A 140 7.87 37.29 -3.17
CA ALA A 140 6.81 38.19 -3.62
C ALA A 140 5.47 37.97 -2.91
N ILE A 141 5.34 36.87 -2.16
CA ILE A 141 4.12 36.51 -1.41
C ILE A 141 4.40 36.49 0.10
N ASN A 142 3.34 36.53 0.89
CA ASN A 142 3.40 36.46 2.35
C ASN A 142 2.21 35.65 2.87
N PRO A 143 2.24 34.31 2.69
CA PRO A 143 1.14 33.42 3.01
C PRO A 143 0.88 33.37 4.51
N ARG A 144 -0.34 32.97 4.89
CA ARG A 144 -0.75 32.69 6.27
C ARG A 144 -0.57 31.23 6.66
N ARG A 145 -0.70 30.32 5.70
CA ARG A 145 -0.53 28.87 5.90
C ARG A 145 0.43 28.31 4.85
N LEU A 146 1.39 27.50 5.32
CA LEU A 146 2.31 26.76 4.46
C LEU A 146 2.13 25.26 4.70
N ILE A 147 1.94 24.50 3.62
CA ILE A 147 1.85 23.05 3.65
C ILE A 147 3.00 22.49 2.84
N ILE A 148 3.82 21.65 3.47
CA ILE A 148 4.96 21.03 2.80
C ILE A 148 4.62 19.56 2.56
N GLN A 149 4.91 19.03 1.39
CA GLN A 149 4.91 17.60 1.13
C GLN A 149 6.34 17.16 0.83
N ASP A 150 6.85 16.15 1.54
CA ASP A 150 8.15 15.55 1.29
C ASP A 150 7.98 14.04 1.07
N THR A 151 9.05 13.31 0.78
CA THR A 151 9.08 11.84 0.76
C THR A 151 10.36 11.41 1.46
N TYR A 152 10.28 10.43 2.37
CA TYR A 152 11.39 10.01 3.24
C TYR A 152 12.61 9.46 2.48
N ASP A 153 12.44 8.92 1.27
CA ASP A 153 13.45 8.04 0.66
C ASP A 153 14.35 8.68 -0.41
N ILE A 154 14.25 10.00 -0.64
CA ILE A 154 15.05 10.64 -1.68
C ILE A 154 16.12 11.52 -1.06
N ASP A 155 17.37 11.08 -1.18
CA ASP A 155 18.56 11.91 -1.01
C ASP A 155 18.35 13.24 -1.75
N GLY A 156 18.12 14.30 -0.99
CA GLY A 156 17.64 15.55 -1.54
C GLY A 156 18.59 16.06 -2.61
N ASN A 157 18.15 16.18 -3.86
CA ASN A 157 18.99 16.67 -4.95
C ASN A 157 19.30 18.18 -4.79
N LYS A 158 20.14 18.75 -5.67
CA LYS A 158 20.53 20.17 -5.62
C LYS A 158 19.31 21.12 -5.62
N GLN A 159 18.29 20.82 -6.41
CA GLN A 159 17.08 21.64 -6.52
C GLN A 159 16.27 21.61 -5.23
N ASN A 160 16.12 20.44 -4.62
CA ASN A 160 15.40 20.27 -3.35
C ASN A 160 16.12 21.06 -2.24
N ARG A 161 17.45 20.94 -2.16
CA ARG A 161 18.25 21.70 -1.18
C ARG A 161 18.15 23.21 -1.37
N GLU A 162 18.19 23.68 -2.62
CA GLU A 162 18.07 25.12 -2.90
C GLU A 162 16.67 25.64 -2.58
N LEU A 163 15.61 24.90 -2.94
CA LEU A 163 14.24 25.27 -2.61
C LEU A 163 14.03 25.34 -1.11
N VAL A 164 14.45 24.31 -0.37
CA VAL A 164 14.33 24.26 1.09
C VAL A 164 15.12 25.40 1.75
N LYS A 165 16.31 25.73 1.23
CA LYS A 165 17.09 26.88 1.71
C LYS A 165 16.37 28.21 1.50
N VAL A 166 15.70 28.39 0.36
CA VAL A 166 14.93 29.61 0.06
C VAL A 166 13.66 29.66 0.92
N LEU A 167 12.93 28.55 1.03
CA LEU A 167 11.78 28.43 1.93
C LEU A 167 12.19 28.78 3.37
N GLY A 168 13.29 28.22 3.87
CA GLY A 168 13.79 28.51 5.21
C GLY A 168 14.11 29.99 5.42
N ARG A 169 14.67 30.66 4.41
CA ARG A 169 14.88 32.12 4.46
C ARG A 169 13.55 32.89 4.47
N CYS A 170 12.59 32.49 3.65
CA CYS A 170 11.28 33.14 3.59
C CYS A 170 10.53 32.98 4.92
N ILE A 171 10.47 31.77 5.47
CA ILE A 171 9.86 31.45 6.77
C ILE A 171 10.47 32.29 7.88
N SER A 172 11.81 32.37 7.96
CA SER A 172 12.48 33.06 9.06
C SER A 172 12.54 34.58 8.94
N LYS A 173 12.50 35.15 7.71
CA LYS A 173 12.78 36.58 7.50
C LYS A 173 11.76 37.36 6.70
N THR A 174 10.95 36.71 5.86
CA THR A 174 10.11 37.42 4.87
C THR A 174 8.62 37.27 5.16
N TRP A 175 8.19 36.08 5.58
CA TRP A 175 6.77 35.74 5.73
C TRP A 175 6.22 36.09 7.11
N SER A 176 6.12 37.38 7.39
CA SER A 176 5.58 37.90 8.65
C SER A 176 4.11 37.56 8.93
N LYS A 177 3.35 37.11 7.92
CA LYS A 177 1.96 36.69 8.06
C LYS A 177 1.80 35.19 8.29
N LEU A 178 2.88 34.40 8.22
CA LEU A 178 2.81 32.95 8.33
C LEU A 178 2.43 32.53 9.76
N LYS A 179 1.20 32.03 9.94
CA LYS A 179 0.65 31.64 11.24
C LYS A 179 0.64 30.14 11.46
N SER A 180 0.42 29.35 10.41
CA SER A 180 0.36 27.89 10.50
C SER A 180 1.30 27.25 9.49
N ILE A 181 1.99 26.18 9.90
CA ILE A 181 2.82 25.36 9.04
C ILE A 181 2.45 23.88 9.21
N HIS A 182 2.21 23.20 8.09
CA HIS A 182 1.92 21.78 8.04
C HIS A 182 3.17 21.04 7.55
N LEU A 183 3.65 20.13 8.38
CA LEU A 183 4.88 19.39 8.17
C LEU A 183 4.59 17.87 8.27
N PRO A 184 4.74 17.12 7.18
CA PRO A 184 4.21 15.76 7.07
C PRO A 184 5.05 14.73 7.86
N TYR A 185 6.29 15.05 8.22
CA TYR A 185 7.27 14.06 8.69
C TYR A 185 8.21 14.59 9.78
N SER A 186 7.87 15.73 10.38
CA SER A 186 8.84 16.65 10.98
C SER A 186 8.95 16.57 12.49
N ILE A 187 8.66 15.43 13.09
CA ILE A 187 9.08 15.25 14.48
C ILE A 187 10.33 14.37 14.54
N ALA A 188 10.78 13.73 13.46
CA ALA A 188 12.13 13.11 13.41
C ALA A 188 13.27 14.10 13.05
N LEU A 189 13.05 15.43 13.19
CA LEU A 189 13.93 16.49 12.65
C LEU A 189 15.35 16.54 13.25
N ARG A 190 15.59 15.93 14.41
CA ARG A 190 16.86 16.09 15.15
C ARG A 190 17.97 15.17 14.66
N ARG A 191 17.66 13.98 14.14
CA ARG A 191 18.65 12.98 13.71
C ARG A 191 18.98 13.05 12.20
N ALA A 192 18.10 13.59 11.37
CA ALA A 192 18.32 13.68 9.93
C ALA A 192 19.03 15.00 9.55
N GLY A 193 20.31 14.92 9.23
CA GLY A 193 20.95 15.98 8.43
C GLY A 193 20.16 16.27 7.14
N GLY A 194 20.41 17.42 6.50
CA GLY A 194 19.80 17.74 5.20
C GLY A 194 18.61 18.70 5.25
N ARG A 195 17.53 18.38 4.52
CA ARG A 195 16.40 19.30 4.25
C ARG A 195 15.56 19.62 5.50
N CYS A 196 15.25 18.59 6.27
CA CYS A 196 14.53 18.68 7.53
C CYS A 196 15.17 19.67 8.51
N ALA A 197 16.48 19.57 8.72
CA ALA A 197 17.22 20.45 9.63
C ALA A 197 17.11 21.94 9.23
N VAL A 198 17.13 22.25 7.94
CA VAL A 198 17.03 23.63 7.43
C VAL A 198 15.64 24.22 7.69
N LEU A 199 14.58 23.43 7.47
CA LEU A 199 13.22 23.87 7.77
C LEU A 199 13.00 24.01 9.28
N TYR A 200 13.49 23.07 10.08
CA TYR A 200 13.44 23.16 11.54
C TYR A 200 14.07 24.45 12.05
N GLU A 201 15.31 24.73 11.64
CA GLU A 201 16.04 25.95 12.01
C GLU A 201 15.32 27.23 11.53
N ALA A 202 14.63 27.18 10.41
CA ALA A 202 13.86 28.31 9.92
C ALA A 202 12.60 28.57 10.75
N VAL A 203 11.88 27.50 11.13
CA VAL A 203 10.68 27.60 11.97
C VAL A 203 11.06 28.09 13.37
N THR A 204 12.17 27.61 13.96
CA THR A 204 12.64 28.06 15.29
C THR A 204 12.96 29.55 15.33
N LYS A 205 13.37 30.13 14.20
CA LYS A 205 13.71 31.54 14.04
C LYS A 205 12.52 32.41 13.60
N SER A 206 11.38 31.82 13.29
CA SER A 206 10.21 32.58 12.88
C SER A 206 9.52 33.21 14.09
N GLU A 207 9.25 34.50 14.01
CA GLU A 207 8.51 35.25 15.04
C GLU A 207 6.99 35.29 14.75
N SER A 208 6.54 34.63 13.69
CA SER A 208 5.15 34.74 13.21
C SER A 208 4.30 33.48 13.40
N ILE A 209 4.94 32.31 13.43
CA ILE A 209 4.28 31.00 13.48
C ILE A 209 3.69 30.77 14.86
N GLU A 210 2.41 30.41 14.89
CA GLU A 210 1.63 30.15 16.10
C GLU A 210 1.16 28.69 16.17
N GLU A 211 1.02 28.03 15.03
CA GLU A 211 0.53 26.66 14.92
C GLU A 211 1.45 25.80 14.04
N ILE A 212 1.73 24.58 14.51
CA ILE A 212 2.43 23.55 13.74
C ILE A 212 1.49 22.35 13.64
N LEU A 213 1.08 21.98 12.43
CA LEU A 213 0.45 20.69 12.16
C LEU A 213 1.56 19.71 11.78
N ALA A 214 1.83 18.74 12.65
CA ALA A 214 2.71 17.62 12.33
C ALA A 214 1.86 16.39 12.08
N VAL A 215 2.15 15.64 11.02
CA VAL A 215 1.60 14.29 10.90
C VAL A 215 2.52 13.37 11.69
N ALA A 216 1.95 12.64 12.65
CA ALA A 216 2.71 11.71 13.48
C ALA A 216 3.40 10.69 12.57
N PRO A 217 4.75 10.70 12.43
CA PRO A 217 5.44 9.56 11.85
C PRO A 217 5.11 8.33 12.70
N HIS A 218 5.26 7.15 12.12
CA HIS A 218 5.46 5.94 12.91
C HIS A 218 6.71 6.15 13.78
N PHE A 219 6.52 6.71 14.98
CA PHE A 219 7.59 6.99 15.92
C PHE A 219 8.07 5.64 16.45
N TYR A 220 9.07 5.06 15.80
CA TYR A 220 9.76 3.89 16.33
C TYR A 220 10.43 4.22 17.69
N GLU A 221 10.63 5.50 18.02
CA GLU A 221 11.10 5.98 19.32
C GLU A 221 10.20 7.14 19.81
N GLN A 222 9.17 6.85 20.63
CA GLN A 222 8.29 7.88 21.22
C GLN A 222 9.07 8.96 22.03
N THR A 223 10.21 8.58 22.59
CA THR A 223 11.08 9.44 23.41
C THR A 223 11.66 10.62 22.63
N ASP A 224 12.08 10.41 21.39
CA ASP A 224 12.57 11.47 20.50
C ASP A 224 11.46 12.47 20.16
N ALA A 225 10.23 11.97 19.98
CA ALA A 225 9.07 12.80 19.67
C ALA A 225 8.76 13.81 20.76
N LEU A 226 8.69 13.33 22.00
CA LEU A 226 8.47 14.15 23.19
C LEU A 226 9.59 15.18 23.37
N ALA A 227 10.86 14.79 23.17
CA ALA A 227 11.99 15.70 23.27
C ALA A 227 11.90 16.85 22.26
N ILE A 228 11.46 16.58 21.04
CA ILE A 228 11.35 17.57 19.98
C ILE A 228 10.16 18.50 20.21
N MET A 229 9.02 17.97 20.64
CA MET A 229 7.88 18.81 21.04
C MET A 229 8.23 19.72 22.22
N ARG A 230 8.99 19.23 23.21
CA ARG A 230 9.48 20.07 24.33
C ARG A 230 10.37 21.20 23.85
N ASP A 231 11.19 20.94 22.84
CA ASP A 231 12.01 21.99 22.23
C ASP A 231 11.16 23.00 21.44
N MET A 232 10.09 22.56 20.78
CA MET A 232 9.14 23.44 20.06
C MET A 232 8.34 24.34 21.01
N VAL A 233 7.91 23.84 22.17
CA VAL A 233 7.16 24.62 23.17
C VAL A 233 8.00 25.76 23.77
N LYS A 234 9.34 25.65 23.74
CA LYS A 234 10.22 26.75 24.18
C LYS A 234 10.17 27.96 23.23
N TRP A 235 9.55 27.84 22.06
CA TRP A 235 9.46 28.94 21.10
C TRP A 235 8.34 29.89 21.51
N PRO A 236 8.62 31.19 21.71
CA PRO A 236 7.69 32.10 22.38
C PRO A 236 6.39 32.36 21.61
N THR A 237 6.34 32.05 20.32
CA THR A 237 5.18 32.32 19.46
C THR A 237 4.28 31.11 19.27
N ILE A 238 4.77 29.90 19.55
CA ILE A 238 4.01 28.66 19.37
C ILE A 238 2.92 28.58 20.44
N LYS A 239 1.68 28.52 19.97
CA LYS A 239 0.48 28.36 20.79
C LYS A 239 -0.10 26.96 20.69
N ARG A 240 0.13 26.28 19.56
CA ARG A 240 -0.50 25.00 19.26
C ARG A 240 0.39 24.11 18.40
N ILE A 241 0.48 22.84 18.78
CA ILE A 241 1.10 21.77 18.00
C ILE A 241 0.01 20.73 17.78
N VAL A 242 -0.44 20.57 16.55
CA VAL A 242 -1.49 19.60 16.21
C VAL A 242 -0.82 18.36 15.65
N LEU A 243 -1.04 17.21 16.29
CA LEU A 243 -0.60 15.92 15.78
C LEU A 243 -1.76 15.30 15.01
N ALA A 244 -1.76 15.46 13.68
CA ALA A 244 -2.77 14.90 12.80
C ALA A 244 -2.37 13.50 12.33
N GLY A 245 -3.37 12.66 12.06
CA GLY A 245 -3.09 11.29 11.62
C GLY A 245 -2.44 10.43 12.70
N TYR A 246 -2.53 10.85 13.97
CA TYR A 246 -2.14 10.01 15.09
C TYR A 246 -3.03 8.78 15.10
N ILE A 247 -2.55 7.72 14.48
CA ILE A 247 -2.95 6.37 14.80
C ILE A 247 -2.26 6.12 16.13
N PRO A 248 -2.99 5.86 17.24
CA PRO A 248 -2.36 5.33 18.43
C PRO A 248 -1.54 4.14 17.95
N LEU A 249 -0.21 4.29 17.96
CA LEU A 249 0.63 3.11 17.99
C LEU A 249 0.25 2.52 19.34
N VAL A 250 -0.69 1.58 19.31
CA VAL A 250 -0.94 0.65 20.42
C VAL A 250 0.37 -0.10 20.50
N VAL A 251 1.34 0.50 21.19
CA VAL A 251 2.47 -0.22 21.73
C VAL A 251 1.82 -1.14 22.76
N ASP A 252 2.12 -2.43 22.65
CA ASP A 252 1.57 -3.50 23.47
C ASP A 252 1.42 -3.09 24.94
N ASP A 253 0.33 -3.55 25.55
CA ASP A 253 -0.34 -3.29 26.84
C ASP A 253 0.42 -2.73 28.08
N ASP A 254 1.71 -2.46 28.02
CA ASP A 254 2.48 -1.89 29.13
C ASP A 254 2.45 -0.35 29.14
N ASP A 255 1.37 0.20 29.69
CA ASP A 255 1.26 1.46 30.47
C ASP A 255 1.80 2.81 29.94
N ASP A 256 2.47 2.87 28.78
CA ASP A 256 3.07 4.09 28.21
C ASP A 256 2.30 4.57 26.96
N ASP A 257 0.99 4.78 27.12
CA ASP A 257 0.19 5.52 26.14
C ASP A 257 0.81 6.92 25.98
N PHE A 258 1.32 7.20 24.77
CA PHE A 258 1.89 8.50 24.42
C PHE A 258 0.94 9.66 24.76
N SER A 259 -0.37 9.44 24.71
CA SER A 259 -1.37 10.40 25.18
C SER A 259 -1.23 10.66 26.69
N GLN A 260 -1.04 9.64 27.51
CA GLN A 260 -0.75 9.79 28.94
C GLN A 260 0.57 10.53 29.18
N HIS A 261 1.64 10.24 28.43
CA HIS A 261 2.88 11.02 28.52
C HIS A 261 2.67 12.49 28.19
N LEU A 262 1.89 12.80 27.16
CA LEU A 262 1.50 14.16 26.81
C LEU A 262 0.69 14.83 27.93
N GLN A 263 -0.23 14.10 28.58
CA GLN A 263 -1.03 14.62 29.68
C GLN A 263 -0.21 14.84 30.97
N ARG A 264 0.79 14.00 31.22
CA ARG A 264 1.72 14.10 32.37
C ARG A 264 2.74 15.23 32.19
N ASP A 265 3.01 15.67 30.97
CA ASP A 265 3.95 16.75 30.67
C ASP A 265 3.27 18.13 30.69
N ASP A 266 3.49 18.89 31.77
CA ASP A 266 2.90 20.21 31.97
C ASP A 266 3.20 21.22 30.86
N ALA A 267 4.35 21.08 30.18
CA ALA A 267 4.71 21.96 29.07
C ALA A 267 3.95 21.59 27.79
N LEU A 268 3.72 20.30 27.55
CA LEU A 268 3.09 19.82 26.32
C LEU A 268 1.56 19.79 26.39
N LYS A 269 0.95 19.45 27.53
CA LYS A 269 -0.49 19.17 27.64
C LYS A 269 -1.41 20.30 27.17
N ASN A 270 -0.97 21.55 27.26
CA ASN A 270 -1.75 22.72 26.86
C ASN A 270 -1.46 23.21 25.43
N VAL A 271 -0.38 22.71 24.82
CA VAL A 271 0.08 23.14 23.50
C VAL A 271 -0.18 22.06 22.46
N VAL A 272 0.02 20.80 22.82
CA VAL A 272 -0.14 19.65 21.93
C VAL A 272 -1.61 19.22 21.89
N VAL A 273 -2.19 19.21 20.70
CA VAL A 273 -3.54 18.72 20.43
C VAL A 273 -3.42 17.47 19.57
N LEU A 274 -3.85 16.33 20.12
CA LEU A 274 -4.03 15.11 19.35
C LEU A 274 -5.27 15.29 18.47
N GLN A 275 -5.07 15.33 17.16
CA GLN A 275 -6.16 15.31 16.20
C GLN A 275 -6.19 13.92 15.59
N SER A 276 -7.20 13.14 15.95
CA SER A 276 -7.52 11.89 15.26
C SER A 276 -7.51 12.18 13.75
N ALA A 277 -6.92 11.27 12.96
CA ALA A 277 -7.04 11.34 11.50
C ALA A 277 -8.51 11.67 11.21
N PRO A 278 -8.82 12.71 10.41
CA PRO A 278 -10.20 12.90 9.99
C PRO A 278 -10.54 11.61 9.28
N GLY A 279 -11.33 10.75 9.95
CA GLY A 279 -11.73 9.47 9.39
C GLY A 279 -12.12 9.75 7.96
N ILE A 280 -11.64 8.93 7.02
CA ILE A 280 -11.97 9.09 5.62
C ILE A 280 -13.47 8.80 5.48
N ARG A 281 -14.31 9.72 5.96
CA ARG A 281 -15.72 9.76 5.67
C ARG A 281 -15.75 10.00 4.18
N PRO A 282 -16.20 9.06 3.35
CA PRO A 282 -16.56 9.39 1.98
C PRO A 282 -17.51 10.58 2.08
N HIS A 283 -17.18 11.67 1.39
CA HIS A 283 -18.03 12.84 1.36
C HIS A 283 -19.42 12.44 0.89
N LEU A 284 -20.36 12.27 1.81
CA LEU A 284 -21.74 12.66 1.56
C LEU A 284 -21.65 14.12 1.18
N THR A 285 -21.76 14.42 -0.12
CA THR A 285 -21.95 15.77 -0.63
C THR A 285 -23.04 16.42 0.21
N GLU A 286 -22.67 17.38 1.07
CA GLU A 286 -23.61 18.13 1.94
C GLU A 286 -24.60 19.02 1.15
N SER A 287 -24.63 18.89 -0.17
CA SER A 287 -25.65 19.43 -1.06
C SER A 287 -26.60 18.33 -1.55
N VAL A 288 -27.18 17.54 -0.64
CA VAL A 288 -28.49 16.96 -0.95
C VAL A 288 -29.48 18.09 -0.73
N SER A 289 -29.91 18.74 -1.82
CA SER A 289 -31.06 19.65 -1.79
C SER A 289 -32.16 18.98 -0.98
N GLN A 290 -32.58 19.59 0.13
CA GLN A 290 -33.71 19.07 0.90
C GLN A 290 -34.84 18.78 -0.09
N PRO A 291 -35.47 17.59 -0.05
CA PRO A 291 -36.57 17.30 -0.94
C PRO A 291 -37.58 18.44 -0.83
N HIS A 292 -37.90 19.07 -1.96
CA HIS A 292 -38.81 20.22 -2.03
C HIS A 292 -40.22 19.90 -1.52
N ASP A 293 -40.51 18.61 -1.30
CA ASP A 293 -41.73 18.12 -0.66
C ASP A 293 -41.38 17.38 0.65
N PRO A 294 -41.72 17.92 1.84
CA PRO A 294 -41.52 17.24 3.12
C PRO A 294 -42.36 15.95 3.27
N HIS A 295 -43.29 15.69 2.35
CA HIS A 295 -44.09 14.47 2.31
C HIS A 295 -43.57 13.43 1.30
N PHE A 296 -42.49 13.72 0.57
CA PHE A 296 -41.89 12.72 -0.30
C PHE A 296 -41.31 11.57 0.53
N VAL A 297 -41.96 10.42 0.45
CA VAL A 297 -41.46 9.16 1.01
C VAL A 297 -40.87 8.35 -0.13
N PRO A 298 -39.54 8.24 -0.25
CA PRO A 298 -38.90 7.45 -1.29
C PRO A 298 -39.49 6.04 -1.33
N LEU A 299 -39.80 5.56 -2.53
CA LEU A 299 -40.30 4.20 -2.78
C LEU A 299 -41.67 3.89 -2.13
N SER A 300 -42.49 4.88 -1.74
CA SER A 300 -43.79 4.65 -1.08
C SER A 300 -44.71 3.65 -1.82
N ALA A 301 -44.70 3.68 -3.16
CA ALA A 301 -45.48 2.79 -4.03
C ALA A 301 -44.88 1.38 -4.23
N ALA A 302 -43.63 1.14 -3.80
CA ALA A 302 -42.98 -0.16 -3.96
C ALA A 302 -43.40 -1.14 -2.86
N SER A 303 -43.42 -2.45 -3.17
CA SER A 303 -43.65 -3.49 -2.17
C SER A 303 -42.48 -3.55 -1.17
N GLU A 304 -42.73 -4.09 0.03
CA GLU A 304 -41.69 -4.19 1.07
C GLU A 304 -40.47 -5.01 0.62
N ALA A 305 -40.69 -6.09 -0.15
CA ALA A 305 -39.59 -6.89 -0.71
C ALA A 305 -38.73 -6.09 -1.70
N VAL A 306 -39.35 -5.27 -2.56
CA VAL A 306 -38.63 -4.40 -3.51
C VAL A 306 -37.86 -3.32 -2.77
N LYS A 307 -38.47 -2.69 -1.76
CA LYS A 307 -37.79 -1.71 -0.91
C LYS A 307 -36.60 -2.34 -0.18
N ASP A 308 -36.74 -3.54 0.39
CA ASP A 308 -35.64 -4.24 1.06
C ASP A 308 -34.52 -4.60 0.11
N HIS A 309 -34.85 -5.04 -1.11
CA HIS A 309 -33.86 -5.33 -2.14
C HIS A 309 -33.08 -4.08 -2.56
N ILE A 310 -33.78 -2.95 -2.80
CA ILE A 310 -33.16 -1.68 -3.17
C ILE A 310 -32.26 -1.19 -2.03
N TRP A 311 -32.77 -1.13 -0.79
CA TRP A 311 -31.97 -0.67 0.35
C TRP A 311 -30.81 -1.62 0.67
N GLY A 312 -30.99 -2.92 0.53
CA GLY A 312 -29.90 -3.89 0.64
C GLY A 312 -28.79 -3.63 -0.37
N ARG A 313 -29.14 -3.27 -1.62
CA ARG A 313 -28.16 -2.91 -2.65
C ARG A 313 -27.49 -1.56 -2.39
N VAL A 314 -28.22 -0.55 -1.92
CA VAL A 314 -27.65 0.74 -1.51
C VAL A 314 -26.65 0.54 -0.37
N LEU A 315 -27.02 -0.22 0.66
CA LEU A 315 -26.15 -0.51 1.80
C LEU A 315 -24.94 -1.36 1.40
N TYR A 316 -25.10 -2.29 0.45
CA TYR A 316 -23.99 -3.03 -0.14
C TYR A 316 -22.91 -2.11 -0.72
N PHE A 317 -23.30 -1.09 -1.49
CA PHE A 317 -22.34 -0.09 -2.02
C PHE A 317 -21.85 0.89 -0.94
N ALA A 318 -22.72 1.33 -0.04
CA ALA A 318 -22.35 2.28 1.01
C ALA A 318 -21.37 1.70 2.04
N MET A 319 -21.36 0.37 2.21
CA MET A 319 -20.40 -0.37 3.03
C MET A 319 -19.20 -0.87 2.22
N GLU A 320 -19.08 -0.48 0.95
CA GLU A 320 -17.98 -0.86 0.03
C GLU A 320 -17.83 -2.36 -0.25
N ASN A 321 -18.89 -3.16 -0.04
CA ASN A 321 -18.85 -4.60 -0.31
C ASN A 321 -18.60 -4.92 -1.79
N ASP A 322 -18.92 -4.00 -2.71
CA ASP A 322 -18.62 -4.14 -4.13
C ASP A 322 -17.11 -4.12 -4.40
N ARG A 323 -16.35 -3.32 -3.65
CA ARG A 323 -14.90 -3.29 -3.75
C ARG A 323 -14.30 -4.60 -3.25
N SER A 324 -14.76 -5.11 -2.10
CA SER A 324 -14.30 -6.39 -1.54
C SER A 324 -14.65 -7.57 -2.45
N ASP A 325 -15.89 -7.67 -2.93
CA ASP A 325 -16.30 -8.71 -3.88
C ASP A 325 -15.52 -8.60 -5.21
N SER A 326 -15.27 -7.38 -5.71
CA SER A 326 -14.48 -7.17 -6.93
C SER A 326 -13.01 -7.53 -6.72
N ALA A 327 -12.44 -7.24 -5.56
CA ALA A 327 -11.08 -7.60 -5.21
C ALA A 327 -10.91 -9.12 -5.09
N GLN A 328 -11.93 -9.82 -4.58
CA GLN A 328 -11.99 -11.28 -4.52
C GLN A 328 -12.19 -11.93 -5.90
N ALA A 329 -13.00 -11.32 -6.76
CA ALA A 329 -13.24 -11.78 -8.12
C ALA A 329 -12.04 -11.51 -9.04
N ALA A 330 -11.30 -10.43 -8.78
CA ALA A 330 -10.03 -10.18 -9.43
C ALA A 330 -9.05 -11.31 -9.07
N SER A 331 -8.09 -11.59 -9.96
CA SER A 331 -7.06 -12.59 -9.68
C SER A 331 -6.44 -12.34 -8.29
N VAL A 332 -6.14 -13.39 -7.52
CA VAL A 332 -5.46 -13.27 -6.21
C VAL A 332 -4.23 -12.34 -6.23
N GLU A 333 -3.55 -12.20 -7.36
CA GLU A 333 -2.46 -11.23 -7.50
C GLU A 333 -2.92 -9.77 -7.53
N ALA A 334 -4.05 -9.46 -8.14
CA ALA A 334 -4.68 -8.14 -8.06
C ALA A 334 -5.17 -7.85 -6.64
N TYR A 335 -5.58 -8.87 -5.90
CA TYR A 335 -5.87 -8.76 -4.47
C TYR A 335 -4.61 -8.42 -3.67
N ARG A 336 -3.49 -9.14 -3.88
CA ARG A 336 -2.21 -8.89 -3.20
C ARG A 336 -1.51 -7.60 -3.57
N SER A 337 -1.66 -7.15 -4.82
CA SER A 337 -0.95 -5.95 -5.31
C SER A 337 -1.68 -4.66 -5.01
N ARG A 338 -2.96 -4.72 -4.62
CA ARG A 338 -3.69 -3.57 -4.12
C ARG A 338 -3.39 -3.45 -2.63
N PRO A 339 -2.74 -2.37 -2.17
CA PRO A 339 -2.78 -2.05 -0.76
C PRO A 339 -4.25 -1.92 -0.40
N ILE A 340 -4.75 -2.82 0.45
CA ILE A 340 -6.05 -2.62 1.09
C ILE A 340 -5.83 -1.37 1.94
N PRO A 341 -6.46 -0.23 1.61
CA PRO A 341 -6.27 0.97 2.40
C PRO A 341 -6.59 0.61 3.85
N ARG A 342 -5.64 0.85 4.75
CA ARG A 342 -5.89 0.70 6.20
C ARG A 342 -7.08 1.58 6.63
N ASP A 343 -7.40 2.58 5.81
CA ASP A 343 -8.55 3.47 5.90
C ASP A 343 -9.88 2.86 5.41
N GLU A 344 -9.99 1.53 5.27
CA GLU A 344 -11.30 0.90 5.04
C GLU A 344 -12.27 1.37 6.13
N VAL A 345 -13.39 1.93 5.66
CA VAL A 345 -14.53 2.44 6.44
C VAL A 345 -14.62 1.76 7.80
N ASP A 346 -14.36 2.52 8.85
CA ASP A 346 -14.39 2.09 10.25
C ASP A 346 -15.60 1.17 10.46
N ALA A 347 -15.41 0.02 11.11
CA ALA A 347 -16.51 -0.86 11.48
C ALA A 347 -17.62 -0.07 12.20
N GLU A 348 -17.25 0.97 12.95
CA GLU A 348 -18.18 1.92 13.53
C GLU A 348 -19.00 2.68 12.47
N GLU A 349 -18.38 3.18 11.41
CA GLU A 349 -19.06 3.87 10.31
C GLU A 349 -20.00 2.92 9.54
N ARG A 350 -19.57 1.68 9.25
CA ARG A 350 -20.46 0.66 8.66
C ARG A 350 -21.63 0.35 9.59
N SER A 351 -21.40 0.27 10.91
CA SER A 351 -22.44 0.03 11.91
C SER A 351 -23.41 1.21 12.06
N ALA A 352 -22.97 2.45 11.77
CA ALA A 352 -23.80 3.65 11.85
C ALA A 352 -25.01 3.56 10.92
N TYR A 353 -24.87 2.96 9.74
CA TYR A 353 -26.00 2.71 8.84
C TYR A 353 -27.09 1.85 9.48
N LEU A 354 -26.73 0.87 10.32
CA LEU A 354 -27.70 0.02 11.00
C LEU A 354 -28.47 0.77 12.09
N ARG A 355 -27.92 1.88 12.60
CA ARG A 355 -28.55 2.73 13.63
C ARG A 355 -29.58 3.70 13.06
N VAL A 356 -29.68 3.85 11.72
CA VAL A 356 -30.61 4.78 11.06
C VAL A 356 -32.08 4.41 11.31
N CYS A 357 -32.47 3.16 11.04
CA CYS A 357 -33.81 2.65 11.32
C CYS A 357 -33.85 1.12 11.39
N LYS A 358 -34.95 0.55 11.90
CA LYS A 358 -35.14 -0.91 11.99
C LYS A 358 -34.99 -1.63 10.64
N ARG A 359 -35.43 -1.00 9.54
CA ARG A 359 -35.29 -1.56 8.20
C ARG A 359 -33.83 -1.67 7.80
N PHE A 360 -33.06 -0.59 7.95
CA PHE A 360 -31.62 -0.57 7.67
C PHE A 360 -30.87 -1.58 8.56
N ALA A 361 -31.24 -1.69 9.84
CA ALA A 361 -30.71 -2.72 10.73
C ALA A 361 -30.98 -4.14 10.20
N SER A 362 -32.17 -4.38 9.63
CA SER A 362 -32.55 -5.70 9.08
C SER A 362 -31.83 -6.01 7.77
N VAL A 363 -31.88 -5.10 6.79
CA VAL A 363 -31.32 -5.32 5.43
C VAL A 363 -29.81 -5.11 5.35
N GLY A 364 -29.25 -4.29 6.24
CA GLY A 364 -27.83 -3.97 6.29
C GLY A 364 -27.01 -4.98 7.08
N ARG A 365 -27.61 -5.72 8.03
CA ARG A 365 -26.87 -6.68 8.86
C ARG A 365 -26.20 -7.80 8.04
N PRO A 366 -26.85 -8.40 7.01
CA PRO A 366 -26.17 -9.33 6.11
C PRO A 366 -24.99 -8.69 5.38
N GLN A 367 -25.07 -7.39 5.08
CA GLN A 367 -24.02 -6.64 4.39
C GLN A 367 -22.84 -6.33 5.31
N LEU A 368 -23.11 -5.95 6.57
CA LEU A 368 -22.08 -5.67 7.57
C LEU A 368 -21.23 -6.91 7.90
N TYR A 369 -21.86 -8.08 8.01
CA TYR A 369 -21.18 -9.32 8.36
C TYR A 369 -20.55 -10.03 7.15
N ARG A 370 -20.69 -9.49 5.93
CA ARG A 370 -20.28 -10.16 4.70
C ARG A 370 -18.76 -10.35 4.63
N HIS A 371 -18.02 -9.28 4.90
CA HIS A 371 -16.56 -9.23 4.86
C HIS A 371 -16.06 -8.64 6.17
N LEU A 372 -15.44 -9.48 7.00
CA LEU A 372 -14.95 -9.11 8.32
C LEU A 372 -13.43 -9.05 8.30
N GLN A 373 -12.88 -8.02 8.92
CA GLN A 373 -11.46 -7.86 9.20
C GLN A 373 -11.31 -7.82 10.73
N ILE A 374 -10.43 -8.65 11.28
CA ILE A 374 -10.15 -8.76 12.71
C ILE A 374 -8.70 -8.36 12.92
N PHE A 375 -8.48 -7.26 13.64
CA PHE A 375 -7.14 -6.76 13.90
C PHE A 375 -6.63 -7.18 15.27
N TYR A 376 -7.53 -7.37 16.23
CA TYR A 376 -7.20 -7.68 17.62
C TYR A 376 -7.91 -8.95 18.12
N SER A 377 -7.36 -9.57 19.17
CA SER A 377 -7.97 -10.77 19.78
C SER A 377 -9.35 -10.48 20.38
N ASP A 378 -9.57 -9.27 20.90
CA ASP A 378 -10.83 -8.85 21.50
C ASP A 378 -11.96 -8.71 20.48
N ASP A 379 -11.63 -8.26 19.27
CA ASP A 379 -12.57 -8.24 18.14
C ASP A 379 -13.03 -9.66 17.81
N MET A 380 -12.09 -10.63 17.84
CA MET A 380 -12.37 -12.04 17.60
C MET A 380 -13.30 -12.62 18.67
N ALA A 381 -13.03 -12.34 19.95
CA ALA A 381 -13.87 -12.77 21.06
C ALA A 381 -15.28 -12.15 20.98
N SER A 382 -15.36 -10.86 20.66
CA SER A 382 -16.61 -10.10 20.51
C SER A 382 -17.45 -10.62 19.34
N LEU A 383 -16.80 -10.92 18.21
CA LEU A 383 -17.45 -11.55 17.07
C LEU A 383 -17.96 -12.94 17.45
N LEU A 384 -17.14 -13.78 18.09
CA LEU A 384 -17.57 -15.11 18.53
C LEU A 384 -18.77 -15.04 19.48
N ALA A 385 -18.79 -14.11 20.44
CA ALA A 385 -19.93 -13.88 21.32
C ALA A 385 -21.19 -13.48 20.53
N SER A 386 -21.03 -12.59 19.54
CA SER A 386 -22.10 -12.17 18.64
C SER A 386 -22.66 -13.34 17.82
N LEU A 387 -21.80 -14.21 17.28
CA LEU A 387 -22.23 -15.40 16.55
C LEU A 387 -22.83 -16.49 17.45
N LYS A 388 -22.43 -16.58 18.71
CA LYS A 388 -23.08 -17.45 19.71
C LYS A 388 -24.49 -16.98 20.04
N SER A 389 -24.67 -15.67 20.23
CA SER A 389 -25.99 -15.09 20.53
C SER A 389 -26.93 -15.05 19.32
N SER A 390 -26.39 -14.93 18.11
CA SER A 390 -27.14 -14.85 16.85
C SER A 390 -26.51 -15.74 15.77
N PRO A 391 -26.71 -17.07 15.83
CA PRO A 391 -26.07 -18.03 14.92
C PRO A 391 -26.35 -17.78 13.43
N GLN A 392 -27.51 -17.20 13.09
CA GLN A 392 -27.88 -16.86 11.72
C GLN A 392 -26.92 -15.85 11.06
N LEU A 393 -26.20 -15.04 11.84
CA LEU A 393 -25.21 -14.09 11.31
C LEU A 393 -24.03 -14.79 10.67
N ALA A 394 -23.69 -15.98 11.17
CA ALA A 394 -22.56 -16.75 10.67
C ALA A 394 -22.76 -17.20 9.21
N ALA A 395 -24.02 -17.35 8.77
CA ALA A 395 -24.35 -17.64 7.38
C ALA A 395 -24.11 -16.46 6.42
N HIS A 396 -23.95 -15.24 6.94
CA HIS A 396 -23.66 -14.05 6.14
C HIS A 396 -22.17 -13.83 5.93
N VAL A 397 -21.31 -14.40 6.79
CA VAL A 397 -19.85 -14.25 6.69
C VAL A 397 -19.33 -15.02 5.49
N GLN A 398 -18.85 -14.28 4.49
CA GLN A 398 -18.23 -14.83 3.29
C GLN A 398 -16.72 -14.64 3.28
N SER A 399 -16.21 -13.66 4.01
CA SER A 399 -14.77 -13.39 4.07
C SER A 399 -14.34 -13.01 5.46
N LEU A 400 -13.21 -13.56 5.88
CA LEU A 400 -12.60 -13.29 7.16
C LEU A 400 -11.11 -13.00 6.93
N GLY A 401 -10.71 -11.76 7.13
CA GLY A 401 -9.31 -11.36 7.23
C GLY A 401 -8.89 -11.30 8.69
N LEU A 402 -7.75 -11.89 9.01
CA LEU A 402 -7.17 -11.92 10.36
C LEU A 402 -5.80 -11.25 10.30
N ALA A 403 -5.59 -10.16 11.04
CA ALA A 403 -4.26 -9.61 11.21
C ALA A 403 -3.40 -10.57 12.05
N ALA A 404 -2.08 -10.50 11.88
CA ALA A 404 -1.15 -11.25 12.71
C ALA A 404 -1.36 -10.92 14.20
N ASP A 405 -1.53 -9.64 14.53
CA ASP A 405 -1.70 -9.15 15.90
C ASP A 405 -2.89 -9.83 16.61
N ALA A 406 -4.01 -10.04 15.90
CA ALA A 406 -5.18 -10.78 16.41
C ALA A 406 -4.86 -12.22 16.85
N LEU A 407 -3.75 -12.79 16.36
CA LEU A 407 -3.25 -14.12 16.68
C LEU A 407 -2.02 -14.11 17.62
N TYR A 408 -1.23 -13.04 17.67
CA TYR A 408 -0.02 -12.97 18.50
C TYR A 408 -0.31 -12.73 19.98
N ASP A 409 -1.29 -11.88 20.29
CA ASP A 409 -1.82 -11.75 21.66
C ASP A 409 -2.42 -13.07 22.17
N ALA A 410 -2.66 -14.04 21.28
CA ALA A 410 -3.09 -15.38 21.66
C ALA A 410 -1.93 -16.31 22.07
N MET A 411 -0.67 -15.92 21.81
CA MET A 411 0.52 -16.79 21.93
C MET A 411 1.56 -16.32 22.96
N SER A 412 1.62 -15.04 23.35
CA SER A 412 2.64 -14.50 24.26
C SER A 412 2.45 -14.86 25.75
N ASP A 413 1.24 -15.25 26.17
CA ASP A 413 0.92 -15.55 27.59
C ASP A 413 1.52 -16.90 28.11
N SER A 414 2.35 -17.61 27.34
CA SER A 414 3.15 -18.69 27.91
C SER A 414 4.45 -18.10 28.49
N ASP A 415 4.67 -18.23 29.80
CA ASP A 415 5.82 -17.80 30.65
C ASP A 415 7.24 -18.17 30.15
N SER A 416 7.39 -18.52 28.88
CA SER A 416 8.63 -18.94 28.25
C SER A 416 9.65 -17.83 28.05
N ASP A 417 9.31 -16.54 28.19
CA ASP A 417 10.33 -15.47 28.15
C ASP A 417 11.38 -15.60 29.28
N SER A 418 11.07 -16.35 30.35
CA SER A 418 12.05 -16.72 31.37
C SER A 418 12.94 -17.92 31.01
N ALA A 419 12.59 -18.72 30.00
CA ALA A 419 13.30 -19.94 29.62
C ALA A 419 14.31 -19.74 28.47
N TRP A 420 14.20 -18.66 27.70
CA TRP A 420 15.08 -18.42 26.55
C TRP A 420 16.39 -17.70 26.89
N GLU A 421 16.47 -16.98 28.03
CA GLU A 421 17.69 -16.28 28.44
C GLU A 421 18.56 -17.02 29.47
N SER A 422 18.04 -18.01 30.21
CA SER A 422 18.81 -18.67 31.25
C SER A 422 19.06 -20.15 30.97
N GLY A 423 20.18 -20.43 30.30
CA GLY A 423 20.93 -21.66 30.58
C GLY A 423 21.52 -21.61 31.98
N SER A 424 20.74 -21.92 33.02
CA SER A 424 21.25 -22.17 34.38
C SER A 424 20.25 -22.98 35.20
N GLU A 425 20.79 -23.89 36.00
CA GLU A 425 20.13 -25.02 36.65
C GLU A 425 19.00 -24.67 37.64
N ALA A 426 17.93 -25.48 37.55
CA ALA A 426 17.04 -25.97 38.60
C ALA A 426 16.80 -25.13 39.87
N SER A 427 15.59 -24.58 39.98
CA SER A 427 14.88 -24.58 41.27
C SER A 427 13.38 -24.75 41.05
N GLN A 428 12.83 -25.80 41.70
CA GLN A 428 11.41 -26.10 41.78
C GLN A 428 10.76 -25.13 42.76
N SER A 429 9.83 -24.31 42.28
CA SER A 429 8.81 -23.71 43.14
C SER A 429 7.42 -23.90 42.54
N ASP A 430 6.53 -24.19 43.46
CA ASP A 430 5.15 -24.65 43.37
C ASP A 430 4.23 -23.55 42.80
N GLU A 431 3.76 -23.68 41.56
CA GLU A 431 2.70 -22.86 40.97
C GLU A 431 1.48 -23.74 40.69
N THR A 432 0.48 -23.67 41.57
CA THR A 432 -0.79 -24.42 41.49
C THR A 432 -1.97 -23.52 41.14
N SER A 433 -1.77 -22.58 40.21
CA SER A 433 -2.89 -21.93 39.50
C SER A 433 -3.00 -22.55 38.11
N PRO A 434 -4.17 -23.11 37.71
CA PRO A 434 -4.33 -23.65 36.37
C PRO A 434 -4.17 -22.50 35.35
N PRO A 435 -3.32 -22.64 34.31
CA PRO A 435 -3.14 -21.61 33.31
C PRO A 435 -4.48 -21.28 32.64
N PRO A 436 -4.74 -20.02 32.27
CA PRO A 436 -5.95 -19.65 31.55
C PRO A 436 -6.08 -20.52 30.29
N PRO A 437 -7.29 -21.03 29.96
CA PRO A 437 -7.46 -21.88 28.79
C PRO A 437 -7.01 -21.12 27.52
N PRO A 438 -6.25 -21.77 26.62
CA PRO A 438 -5.55 -21.07 25.55
C PRO A 438 -6.53 -20.41 24.57
N ARG A 439 -6.25 -19.15 24.24
CA ARG A 439 -6.99 -18.27 23.32
C ARG A 439 -7.21 -18.87 21.92
N ARG A 440 -6.52 -19.96 21.55
CA ARG A 440 -6.83 -20.84 20.39
C ARG A 440 -8.28 -21.35 20.37
N THR A 441 -8.87 -21.57 21.54
CA THR A 441 -10.28 -21.96 21.66
C THR A 441 -11.24 -20.92 21.07
N THR A 442 -10.87 -19.64 21.06
CA THR A 442 -11.66 -18.55 20.44
C THR A 442 -11.62 -18.66 18.93
N LEU A 443 -10.45 -18.79 18.30
CA LEU A 443 -10.33 -18.93 16.85
C LEU A 443 -11.00 -20.20 16.35
N SER A 444 -10.74 -21.34 16.99
CA SER A 444 -11.41 -22.62 16.72
C SER A 444 -12.94 -22.50 16.87
N GLY A 445 -13.40 -21.82 17.93
CA GLY A 445 -14.82 -21.55 18.18
C GLY A 445 -15.46 -20.64 17.13
N LEU A 446 -14.69 -19.69 16.58
CA LEU A 446 -15.12 -18.81 15.49
C LEU A 446 -15.22 -19.58 14.18
N LEU A 447 -14.13 -20.20 13.73
CA LEU A 447 -14.04 -20.92 12.45
C LEU A 447 -15.08 -22.05 12.36
N SER A 448 -15.35 -22.73 13.47
CA SER A 448 -16.36 -23.81 13.52
C SER A 448 -17.81 -23.34 13.24
N ARG A 449 -18.05 -22.04 13.17
CA ARG A 449 -19.37 -21.43 12.93
C ARG A 449 -19.54 -20.83 11.54
N LEU A 450 -18.52 -20.83 10.68
CA LEU A 450 -18.53 -20.09 9.41
C LEU A 450 -18.67 -21.01 8.18
N PRO A 451 -19.83 -21.68 7.95
CA PRO A 451 -19.97 -22.67 6.88
C PRO A 451 -19.93 -22.05 5.47
N ASN A 452 -20.24 -20.76 5.34
CA ASN A 452 -20.29 -20.04 4.06
C ASN A 452 -19.02 -19.22 3.78
N LEU A 453 -17.94 -19.48 4.54
CA LEU A 453 -16.68 -18.77 4.37
C LEU A 453 -16.07 -19.13 3.01
N LYS A 454 -15.93 -18.12 2.15
CA LYS A 454 -15.34 -18.20 0.81
C LYS A 454 -13.88 -17.76 0.78
N LEU A 455 -13.51 -16.79 1.61
CA LEU A 455 -12.16 -16.27 1.71
C LEU A 455 -11.72 -16.27 3.17
N LEU A 456 -10.57 -16.88 3.44
CA LEU A 456 -9.84 -16.75 4.69
C LEU A 456 -8.47 -16.18 4.36
N ASP A 457 -8.15 -14.96 4.83
CA ASP A 457 -6.87 -14.32 4.55
C ASP A 457 -6.18 -13.70 5.78
N ASN A 458 -4.88 -13.45 5.63
CA ASN A 458 -4.05 -12.67 6.55
C ASN A 458 -3.61 -11.32 5.92
N SER A 459 -4.56 -10.57 5.34
CA SER A 459 -4.23 -9.38 4.54
C SER A 459 -4.22 -8.05 5.32
N GLY A 460 -4.57 -8.07 6.62
CA GLY A 460 -4.74 -6.87 7.45
C GLY A 460 -3.52 -5.95 7.59
N ILE A 461 -2.31 -6.38 7.20
CA ILE A 461 -1.09 -5.57 7.32
C ILE A 461 -0.18 -5.70 6.08
N GLN A 462 -0.70 -5.34 4.90
CA GLN A 462 0.15 -4.90 3.80
C GLN A 462 0.06 -3.37 3.66
N THR A 463 0.44 -2.64 4.69
CA THR A 463 0.75 -1.21 4.51
C THR A 463 1.95 -1.12 3.57
N TYR A 464 1.86 -0.32 2.51
CA TYR A 464 2.98 -0.09 1.60
C TYR A 464 3.60 1.29 1.85
N PRO A 465 4.94 1.41 1.93
CA PRO A 465 5.91 0.32 1.92
C PRO A 465 5.77 -0.52 3.20
N PRO A 466 5.81 -1.86 3.11
CA PRO A 466 5.81 -2.70 4.30
C PRO A 466 7.02 -2.31 5.13
N SER A 467 6.78 -1.73 6.29
CA SER A 467 7.84 -1.60 7.28
C SER A 467 8.31 -3.03 7.58
N TRP A 468 9.61 -3.22 7.59
CA TRP A 468 10.26 -4.52 7.72
C TRP A 468 9.88 -5.29 9.01
N ALA A 469 9.25 -4.62 9.98
CA ALA A 469 8.72 -5.22 11.21
C ALA A 469 7.33 -5.89 11.06
N SER A 470 6.55 -5.64 9.99
CA SER A 470 5.18 -6.15 9.86
C SER A 470 5.07 -7.49 9.11
N TYR A 471 6.19 -8.21 8.94
CA TYR A 471 6.23 -9.49 8.21
C TYR A 471 5.87 -10.70 9.06
N VAL A 472 5.34 -10.45 10.24
CA VAL A 472 4.87 -11.49 11.12
C VAL A 472 3.68 -12.17 10.45
N THR A 473 3.88 -13.42 10.02
CA THR A 473 2.84 -14.18 9.33
C THR A 473 1.89 -14.74 10.37
N ALA A 474 0.60 -14.45 10.24
CA ALA A 474 -0.45 -15.03 11.07
C ALA A 474 -0.31 -16.56 11.12
N CYS A 475 -0.14 -17.09 12.32
CA CYS A 475 0.02 -18.52 12.55
C CYS A 475 -1.30 -19.13 13.05
N ILE A 476 -1.75 -20.22 12.43
CA ILE A 476 -2.84 -21.04 12.96
C ILE A 476 -2.34 -22.45 13.27
N GLY A 477 -2.97 -23.12 14.23
CA GLY A 477 -2.69 -24.52 14.48
C GLY A 477 -3.26 -25.44 13.40
N TRP A 478 -2.81 -26.69 13.42
CA TRP A 478 -3.35 -27.73 12.54
C TRP A 478 -4.82 -28.03 12.85
N GLU A 479 -5.25 -27.92 14.11
CA GLU A 479 -6.64 -28.12 14.53
C GLU A 479 -7.59 -27.08 13.91
N GLU A 480 -7.17 -25.81 13.87
CA GLU A 480 -7.93 -24.76 13.19
C GLU A 480 -8.06 -25.04 11.69
N PHE A 481 -6.98 -25.52 11.04
CA PHE A 481 -7.02 -25.94 9.65
C PHE A 481 -7.98 -27.12 9.41
N GLU A 482 -8.00 -28.12 10.30
CA GLU A 482 -8.97 -29.22 10.28
C GLU A 482 -10.41 -28.73 10.46
N ILE A 483 -10.64 -27.72 11.31
CA ILE A 483 -11.96 -27.10 11.47
C ILE A 483 -12.41 -26.42 10.18
N VAL A 484 -11.53 -25.65 9.52
CA VAL A 484 -11.83 -25.01 8.22
C VAL A 484 -12.14 -26.07 7.17
N ALA A 485 -11.34 -27.13 7.11
CA ALA A 485 -11.57 -28.26 6.20
C ALA A 485 -12.94 -28.93 6.43
N ARG A 486 -13.35 -29.08 7.68
CA ARG A 486 -14.62 -29.73 8.03
C ARG A 486 -15.84 -28.83 7.81
N VAL A 487 -15.73 -27.55 8.13
CA VAL A 487 -16.88 -26.63 8.20
C VAL A 487 -17.08 -25.82 6.93
N SER A 488 -16.00 -25.32 6.34
CA SER A 488 -16.06 -24.30 5.28
C SER A 488 -15.55 -24.79 3.93
N ALA A 489 -14.90 -25.95 3.84
CA ALA A 489 -14.17 -26.38 2.64
C ALA A 489 -15.01 -26.47 1.35
N SER A 490 -16.30 -26.76 1.47
CA SER A 490 -17.22 -26.81 0.33
C SER A 490 -17.55 -25.43 -0.26
N ALA A 491 -17.38 -24.36 0.53
CA ALA A 491 -17.61 -22.97 0.13
C ALA A 491 -16.30 -22.18 -0.04
N LEU A 492 -15.21 -22.61 0.59
CA LEU A 492 -13.93 -21.91 0.61
C LEU A 492 -13.30 -21.88 -0.79
N GLU A 493 -13.22 -20.68 -1.36
CA GLU A 493 -12.63 -20.41 -2.67
C GLU A 493 -11.15 -19.99 -2.56
N ALA A 494 -10.73 -19.37 -1.44
CA ALA A 494 -9.35 -18.95 -1.23
C ALA A 494 -8.91 -19.04 0.25
N PHE A 495 -7.68 -19.53 0.46
CA PHE A 495 -6.99 -19.60 1.76
C PHE A 495 -5.61 -18.98 1.61
N LEU A 496 -5.40 -17.78 2.17
CA LEU A 496 -4.26 -16.90 1.83
C LEU A 496 -3.46 -16.43 3.04
N GLY A 497 -2.13 -16.39 2.92
CA GLY A 497 -1.25 -15.68 3.86
C GLY A 497 -1.08 -16.26 5.27
N PHE A 498 -1.55 -17.48 5.55
CA PHE A 498 -1.36 -18.13 6.86
C PHE A 498 -0.15 -19.06 6.89
N ARG A 499 0.54 -19.09 8.02
CA ARG A 499 1.46 -20.17 8.40
C ARG A 499 0.67 -21.18 9.25
N ILE A 500 0.66 -22.44 8.85
CA ILE A 500 0.04 -23.52 9.64
C ILE A 500 1.15 -24.17 10.45
N LEU A 501 1.03 -24.14 11.77
CA LEU A 501 1.97 -24.79 12.67
C LEU A 501 2.00 -26.28 12.39
N ALA A 502 3.20 -26.82 12.16
CA ALA A 502 3.36 -28.20 11.76
C ALA A 502 2.93 -29.13 12.89
N LYS A 503 2.06 -30.09 12.55
CA LYS A 503 1.75 -31.23 13.41
C LYS A 503 2.94 -32.19 13.42
N GLU A 504 3.34 -32.64 14.61
CA GLU A 504 4.49 -33.54 14.82
C GLU A 504 4.27 -34.94 14.23
N THR A 505 3.00 -35.33 14.06
CA THR A 505 2.63 -36.63 13.49
C THR A 505 2.40 -36.52 11.99
N ILE A 506 2.77 -37.57 11.26
CA ILE A 506 2.47 -37.70 9.84
C ILE A 506 0.95 -37.61 9.63
N GLN A 507 0.51 -36.71 8.76
CA GLN A 507 -0.90 -36.47 8.52
C GLN A 507 -1.42 -37.22 7.28
N SER A 508 -2.72 -37.53 7.33
CA SER A 508 -3.41 -38.04 6.17
C SER A 508 -3.70 -36.91 5.18
N PRO A 509 -3.31 -37.07 3.91
CA PRO A 509 -3.62 -36.09 2.85
C PRO A 509 -5.11 -36.00 2.47
N ILE A 510 -5.98 -36.89 2.99
CA ILE A 510 -7.43 -36.91 2.71
C ILE A 510 -8.11 -35.57 3.07
N ILE A 511 -7.55 -34.78 3.99
CA ILE A 511 -8.07 -33.46 4.35
C ILE A 511 -8.27 -32.53 3.14
N PHE A 512 -7.43 -32.66 2.11
CA PHE A 512 -7.52 -31.83 0.89
C PHE A 512 -8.71 -32.20 0.00
N GLU A 513 -9.30 -33.39 0.15
CA GLU A 513 -10.48 -33.82 -0.61
C GLU A 513 -11.74 -33.02 -0.22
N ALA A 514 -11.78 -32.46 0.99
CA ALA A 514 -12.90 -31.66 1.46
C ALA A 514 -13.03 -30.32 0.69
N PHE A 515 -11.93 -29.81 0.14
CA PHE A 515 -11.83 -28.48 -0.47
C PHE A 515 -12.24 -28.47 -1.96
N GLY A 516 -13.48 -28.85 -2.23
CA GLY A 516 -14.02 -28.93 -3.59
C GLY A 516 -14.21 -27.57 -4.30
N ALA A 517 -14.26 -26.46 -3.54
CA ALA A 517 -14.42 -25.11 -4.07
C ALA A 517 -13.10 -24.32 -4.17
N LEU A 518 -12.01 -24.81 -3.59
CA LEU A 518 -10.79 -24.03 -3.41
C LEU A 518 -10.10 -23.75 -4.75
N ARG A 519 -9.94 -22.46 -5.07
CA ARG A 519 -9.30 -21.95 -6.28
C ARG A 519 -7.90 -21.41 -6.01
N SER A 520 -7.62 -20.95 -4.81
CA SER A 520 -6.31 -20.42 -4.43
C SER A 520 -5.89 -20.89 -3.05
N LEU A 521 -4.68 -21.42 -2.96
CA LEU A 521 -4.08 -21.92 -1.72
C LEU A 521 -2.68 -21.33 -1.53
N ASP A 522 -2.49 -20.65 -0.42
CA ASP A 522 -1.18 -20.33 0.12
C ASP A 522 -0.83 -21.37 1.18
N TRP A 523 0.18 -22.17 0.89
CA TRP A 523 0.64 -23.22 1.78
C TRP A 523 1.98 -22.85 2.40
N CYS A 524 1.97 -22.67 3.73
CA CYS A 524 3.17 -22.47 4.54
C CYS A 524 3.06 -23.37 5.78
N CYS A 525 3.44 -24.65 5.64
CA CYS A 525 3.36 -25.66 6.69
C CYS A 525 4.39 -26.78 6.49
N MET A 526 5.14 -27.10 7.55
CA MET A 526 6.15 -28.16 7.56
C MET A 526 5.60 -29.55 7.93
N THR A 527 4.28 -29.73 7.99
CA THR A 527 3.68 -31.05 8.28
C THR A 527 4.05 -32.07 7.23
N GLU A 528 4.50 -33.23 7.70
CA GLU A 528 4.74 -34.41 6.88
C GLU A 528 3.43 -35.12 6.55
N PHE A 529 3.34 -35.70 5.35
CA PHE A 529 2.16 -36.40 4.84
C PHE A 529 2.53 -37.83 4.48
N ALA A 530 1.60 -38.76 4.74
CA ALA A 530 1.77 -40.16 4.39
C ALA A 530 1.92 -40.35 2.85
N GLY A 531 2.78 -41.28 2.45
CA GLY A 531 3.14 -41.50 1.04
C GLY A 531 2.21 -42.43 0.25
N ASP A 532 1.15 -42.96 0.87
CA ASP A 532 0.22 -43.95 0.32
C ASP A 532 -0.88 -43.34 -0.57
N TRP A 533 -0.59 -42.20 -1.21
CA TRP A 533 -1.55 -41.52 -2.07
C TRP A 533 -1.87 -42.32 -3.33
N SER A 534 -3.15 -42.59 -3.57
CA SER A 534 -3.59 -43.20 -4.83
C SER A 534 -3.27 -42.26 -6.00
N THR A 535 -2.38 -42.71 -6.89
CA THR A 535 -2.01 -41.93 -8.08
C THR A 535 -3.26 -41.68 -8.92
N GLY A 536 -3.54 -40.41 -9.24
CA GLY A 536 -4.71 -40.04 -10.06
C GLY A 536 -5.95 -39.58 -9.28
N ALA A 537 -5.93 -39.52 -7.95
CA ALA A 537 -7.04 -38.91 -7.23
C ALA A 537 -7.18 -37.41 -7.59
N VAL A 538 -8.41 -37.00 -7.92
CA VAL A 538 -8.75 -35.60 -8.17
C VAL A 538 -8.91 -34.88 -6.84
N VAL A 539 -7.88 -34.15 -6.45
CA VAL A 539 -7.82 -33.37 -5.21
C VAL A 539 -7.83 -31.91 -5.60
N LEU A 540 -8.58 -31.07 -4.88
CA LEU A 540 -8.67 -29.64 -5.18
C LEU A 540 -8.99 -29.38 -6.68
N PRO A 541 -10.10 -29.92 -7.21
CA PRO A 541 -10.40 -29.92 -8.65
C PRO A 541 -10.43 -28.52 -9.29
N LYS A 542 -10.71 -27.49 -8.48
CA LYS A 542 -10.81 -26.09 -8.91
C LYS A 542 -9.56 -25.26 -8.59
N LEU A 543 -8.49 -25.85 -8.06
CA LEU A 543 -7.29 -25.11 -7.68
C LEU A 543 -6.61 -24.51 -8.91
N GLU A 544 -6.63 -23.20 -9.02
CA GLU A 544 -6.03 -22.43 -10.11
C GLU A 544 -4.66 -21.86 -9.73
N CYS A 545 -4.47 -21.54 -8.46
CA CYS A 545 -3.27 -20.89 -7.93
C CYS A 545 -2.75 -21.62 -6.68
N LEU A 546 -1.49 -22.04 -6.70
CA LEU A 546 -0.79 -22.62 -5.56
C LEU A 546 0.43 -21.77 -5.22
N ALA A 547 0.44 -21.16 -4.05
CA ALA A 547 1.58 -20.41 -3.55
C ALA A 547 2.22 -21.13 -2.37
N LEU A 548 3.55 -21.19 -2.35
CA LEU A 548 4.31 -22.04 -1.45
C LEU A 548 5.33 -21.21 -0.68
N GLY A 549 5.09 -21.09 0.63
CA GLY A 549 6.07 -20.62 1.61
C GLY A 549 6.91 -21.81 2.10
N SER A 550 7.12 -21.95 3.41
CA SER A 550 7.80 -23.12 3.97
C SER A 550 6.95 -24.39 3.84
N PHE A 551 7.50 -25.48 3.30
CA PHE A 551 6.78 -26.75 3.17
C PHE A 551 7.67 -27.99 3.30
N HIS A 552 7.08 -29.09 3.77
CA HIS A 552 7.73 -30.40 3.76
C HIS A 552 7.71 -31.03 2.36
N SER A 553 8.75 -31.80 2.00
CA SER A 553 8.88 -32.42 0.67
C SER A 553 7.76 -33.41 0.31
N SER A 554 7.15 -34.05 1.32
CA SER A 554 6.01 -34.96 1.16
C SER A 554 4.78 -34.24 0.58
N PHE A 555 4.57 -32.95 0.89
CA PHE A 555 3.45 -32.17 0.36
C PHE A 555 3.55 -32.02 -1.16
N LEU A 556 4.72 -31.64 -1.69
CA LEU A 556 4.92 -31.56 -3.15
C LEU A 556 4.89 -32.93 -3.82
N THR A 557 5.35 -33.97 -3.12
CA THR A 557 5.28 -35.35 -3.63
C THR A 557 3.82 -35.78 -3.80
N MET A 558 2.97 -35.48 -2.82
CA MET A 558 1.52 -35.67 -2.89
C MET A 558 0.90 -34.84 -4.01
N MET A 559 1.18 -33.53 -4.08
CA MET A 559 0.63 -32.67 -5.13
C MET A 559 1.10 -33.06 -6.54
N ALA A 560 2.27 -33.69 -6.68
CA ALA A 560 2.74 -34.25 -7.95
C ALA A 560 1.99 -35.54 -8.34
N ALA A 561 1.44 -36.28 -7.38
CA ALA A 561 0.65 -37.49 -7.62
C ALA A 561 -0.86 -37.20 -7.84
N ALA A 562 -1.33 -36.04 -7.39
CA ALA A 562 -2.72 -35.60 -7.54
C ALA A 562 -3.01 -35.00 -8.91
N GLU A 563 -4.25 -35.17 -9.39
CA GLU A 563 -4.74 -34.48 -10.59
C GLU A 563 -5.27 -33.09 -10.23
N LEU A 564 -4.57 -32.05 -10.69
CA LEU A 564 -4.93 -30.65 -10.45
C LEU A 564 -5.41 -29.96 -11.76
N PRO A 565 -6.53 -30.36 -12.38
CA PRO A 565 -6.87 -29.99 -13.76
C PRO A 565 -7.01 -28.48 -13.99
N ALA A 566 -7.40 -27.73 -12.96
CA ALA A 566 -7.55 -26.27 -13.02
C ALA A 566 -6.25 -25.49 -12.76
N LEU A 567 -5.14 -26.15 -12.36
CA LEU A 567 -3.93 -25.44 -11.95
C LEU A 567 -3.34 -24.66 -13.12
N ARG A 568 -3.13 -23.36 -12.91
CA ARG A 568 -2.55 -22.43 -13.90
C ARG A 568 -1.36 -21.68 -13.36
N ARG A 569 -1.29 -21.43 -12.05
CA ARG A 569 -0.32 -20.52 -11.44
C ARG A 569 0.36 -21.18 -10.25
N VAL A 570 1.68 -21.11 -10.20
CA VAL A 570 2.48 -21.65 -9.10
C VAL A 570 3.49 -20.60 -8.65
N TYR A 571 3.55 -20.33 -7.35
CA TYR A 571 4.50 -19.38 -6.79
C TYR A 571 5.34 -20.04 -5.69
N PHE A 572 6.66 -19.94 -5.79
CA PHE A 572 7.59 -20.32 -4.73
C PHE A 572 8.10 -19.04 -4.05
N TYR A 573 7.74 -18.84 -2.78
CA TYR A 573 8.12 -17.64 -2.01
C TYR A 573 9.38 -17.85 -1.16
N CYS A 574 9.60 -19.05 -0.63
CA CYS A 574 10.83 -19.34 0.11
C CYS A 574 11.81 -20.13 -0.75
N THR A 575 13.09 -20.10 -0.37
CA THR A 575 14.11 -20.96 -0.96
C THR A 575 13.78 -22.41 -0.66
N VAL A 576 13.52 -23.21 -1.70
CA VAL A 576 13.24 -24.64 -1.56
C VAL A 576 14.45 -25.36 -0.96
N PRO A 577 14.31 -26.05 0.20
CA PRO A 577 15.40 -26.82 0.78
C PRO A 577 15.90 -27.88 -0.22
N ALA A 578 17.21 -28.18 -0.22
CA ALA A 578 17.79 -29.15 -1.14
C ALA A 578 17.07 -30.52 -1.11
N ALA A 579 16.56 -30.93 0.05
CA ALA A 579 15.78 -32.15 0.22
C ALA A 579 14.44 -32.14 -0.55
N ALA A 580 13.83 -30.97 -0.74
CA ALA A 580 12.54 -30.81 -1.43
C ALA A 580 12.69 -30.53 -2.94
N ASP A 581 13.91 -30.26 -3.45
CA ASP A 581 14.16 -29.97 -4.87
C ASP A 581 13.69 -31.10 -5.79
N THR A 582 13.92 -32.37 -5.39
CA THR A 582 13.48 -33.54 -6.17
C THR A 582 11.95 -33.56 -6.32
N SER A 583 11.22 -33.35 -5.23
CA SER A 583 9.75 -33.32 -5.23
C SER A 583 9.21 -32.13 -6.03
N ARG A 584 9.85 -30.96 -5.94
CA ARG A 584 9.53 -29.79 -6.77
C ARG A 584 9.71 -30.06 -8.26
N ARG A 585 10.85 -30.65 -8.66
CA ARG A 585 11.11 -30.98 -10.06
C ARG A 585 10.04 -31.93 -10.60
N ARG A 586 9.72 -32.97 -9.83
CA ARG A 586 8.66 -33.91 -10.19
C ARG A 586 7.31 -33.22 -10.33
N PHE A 587 6.94 -32.35 -9.38
CA PHE A 587 5.70 -31.58 -9.44
C PHE A 587 5.61 -30.73 -10.72
N LEU A 588 6.66 -29.99 -11.05
CA LEU A 588 6.70 -29.17 -12.28
C LEU A 588 6.65 -30.05 -13.54
N GLN A 589 7.37 -31.17 -13.57
CA GLN A 589 7.33 -32.12 -14.69
C GLN A 589 5.94 -32.73 -14.93
N VAL A 590 5.15 -32.95 -13.89
CA VAL A 590 3.78 -33.46 -14.04
C VAL A 590 2.83 -32.36 -14.53
N HIS A 591 3.01 -31.13 -14.02
CA HIS A 591 2.00 -30.08 -14.14
C HIS A 591 2.36 -28.96 -15.13
N HIS A 592 3.54 -28.96 -15.75
CA HIS A 592 4.00 -27.81 -16.54
C HIS A 592 3.08 -27.42 -17.69
N SER A 593 2.46 -28.39 -18.38
CA SER A 593 1.74 -28.18 -19.64
C SER A 593 0.50 -27.29 -19.51
N LYS A 594 0.00 -27.12 -18.28
CA LYS A 594 -1.15 -26.27 -17.93
C LYS A 594 -0.76 -24.96 -17.26
N LEU A 595 0.51 -24.77 -16.88
CA LEU A 595 0.95 -23.56 -16.20
C LEU A 595 0.98 -22.39 -17.18
N VAL A 596 0.29 -21.32 -16.81
CA VAL A 596 0.34 -20.02 -17.50
C VAL A 596 1.28 -19.05 -16.80
N GLU A 597 1.55 -19.26 -15.51
CA GLU A 597 2.41 -18.39 -14.71
C GLU A 597 3.20 -19.19 -13.69
N LEU A 598 4.47 -18.86 -13.54
CA LEU A 598 5.36 -19.45 -12.54
C LEU A 598 6.21 -18.34 -11.90
N ARG A 599 6.23 -18.29 -10.57
CA ARG A 599 7.17 -17.45 -9.80
C ARG A 599 8.21 -18.31 -9.10
N ALA A 600 9.49 -17.99 -9.25
CA ALA A 600 10.60 -18.69 -8.60
C ALA A 600 11.69 -17.73 -8.10
N THR A 601 12.42 -18.14 -7.05
CA THR A 601 13.44 -17.31 -6.39
C THR A 601 14.84 -17.49 -7.01
N ILE A 602 15.77 -16.58 -6.71
CA ILE A 602 17.14 -16.56 -7.29
C ILE A 602 17.98 -17.74 -6.79
N GLU A 603 17.94 -18.01 -5.49
CA GLU A 603 18.83 -18.97 -4.79
C GLU A 603 18.59 -20.42 -5.23
N GLU A 604 17.43 -20.69 -5.79
CA GLU A 604 17.00 -22.02 -6.20
C GLU A 604 17.63 -22.55 -7.48
N THR A 605 18.46 -21.74 -8.15
CA THR A 605 18.96 -22.03 -9.51
C THR A 605 20.47 -22.26 -9.57
N SER A 606 21.16 -22.16 -8.44
CA SER A 606 22.61 -22.35 -8.33
C SER A 606 23.01 -23.69 -7.69
N SER A 607 22.09 -24.63 -7.53
CA SER A 607 22.40 -25.95 -6.94
C SER A 607 23.52 -26.66 -7.73
N SER A 608 24.60 -27.00 -7.04
CA SER A 608 25.89 -27.53 -7.51
C SER A 608 25.87 -28.83 -8.33
N SER A 609 24.70 -29.34 -8.72
CA SER A 609 24.55 -30.65 -9.38
C SER A 609 24.36 -30.60 -10.90
N GLY A 610 24.60 -29.45 -11.56
CA GLY A 610 24.51 -29.34 -13.03
C GLY A 610 23.10 -29.59 -13.60
N LYS A 611 22.08 -29.42 -12.75
CA LYS A 611 20.70 -29.81 -13.03
C LYS A 611 19.92 -28.73 -13.77
N LEU A 612 18.97 -29.21 -14.57
CA LEU A 612 17.99 -28.49 -15.39
C LEU A 612 17.46 -27.21 -14.72
N SER A 613 17.39 -26.12 -15.48
CA SER A 613 16.71 -24.88 -15.08
C SER A 613 15.22 -25.15 -14.85
N VAL A 614 14.57 -24.32 -14.02
CA VAL A 614 13.10 -24.37 -13.87
C VAL A 614 12.38 -24.19 -15.21
N LEU A 615 12.98 -23.42 -16.13
CA LEU A 615 12.46 -23.21 -17.48
C LEU A 615 12.61 -24.45 -18.37
N ASP A 616 13.58 -25.34 -18.10
CA ASP A 616 13.69 -26.64 -18.77
C ASP A 616 12.57 -27.60 -18.34
N LEU A 617 12.06 -27.43 -17.13
CA LEU A 617 10.97 -28.26 -16.59
C LEU A 617 9.60 -27.79 -17.07
N CYS A 618 9.51 -26.53 -17.52
CA CYS A 618 8.26 -25.88 -17.90
C CYS A 618 8.28 -25.31 -19.32
N PRO A 619 8.54 -26.10 -20.38
CA PRO A 619 8.77 -25.59 -21.74
C PRO A 619 7.58 -24.85 -22.37
N ASP A 620 6.39 -25.01 -21.79
CA ASP A 620 5.15 -24.43 -22.29
C ASP A 620 4.74 -23.11 -21.59
N LEU A 621 5.53 -22.63 -20.63
CA LEU A 621 5.21 -21.50 -19.78
C LEU A 621 5.20 -20.15 -20.54
N PRO A 622 4.10 -19.38 -20.53
CA PRO A 622 4.06 -18.07 -21.20
C PRO A 622 4.52 -16.89 -20.34
N LEU A 623 4.36 -16.96 -19.02
CA LEU A 623 4.79 -15.92 -18.08
C LEU A 623 5.67 -16.49 -16.97
N PHE A 624 6.87 -15.94 -16.82
CA PHE A 624 7.79 -16.27 -15.73
C PHE A 624 8.08 -15.04 -14.86
N ILE A 625 7.87 -15.16 -13.56
CA ILE A 625 8.24 -14.14 -12.59
C ILE A 625 9.51 -14.59 -11.88
N TYR A 626 10.60 -13.89 -12.17
CA TYR A 626 11.92 -14.17 -11.62
C TYR A 626 12.23 -13.21 -10.48
N GLY A 627 12.51 -13.77 -9.32
CA GLY A 627 12.99 -13.02 -8.17
C GLY A 627 12.16 -13.24 -6.92
N CYS A 628 12.80 -12.93 -5.78
CA CYS A 628 12.18 -13.03 -4.49
C CYS A 628 11.92 -11.61 -3.99
N LYS A 629 10.64 -11.24 -3.99
CA LYS A 629 10.10 -10.23 -3.08
C LYS A 629 9.39 -10.91 -1.92
N SER A 630 9.77 -12.14 -1.55
CA SER A 630 9.30 -12.65 -0.27
C SER A 630 9.93 -11.74 0.76
N PRO A 631 9.14 -11.01 1.56
CA PRO A 631 9.63 -10.73 2.88
C PRO A 631 10.00 -12.09 3.45
N ILE A 632 11.27 -12.28 3.74
CA ILE A 632 11.73 -13.55 4.23
C ILE A 632 10.91 -13.78 5.50
N MET A 633 10.10 -14.83 5.51
CA MET A 633 9.43 -15.29 6.72
C MET A 633 10.54 -15.83 7.61
N TYR A 634 11.18 -14.94 8.36
CA TYR A 634 12.21 -15.33 9.31
C TYR A 634 11.52 -16.03 10.47
N GLU A 635 12.12 -17.14 10.92
CA GLU A 635 11.56 -17.91 12.03
C GLU A 635 11.62 -17.14 13.35
N ASN A 636 12.58 -16.21 13.49
CA ASN A 636 12.73 -15.30 14.62
C ASN A 636 13.23 -13.90 14.20
N ARG A 637 12.90 -12.89 15.01
CA ARG A 637 13.31 -11.48 14.83
C ARG A 637 14.84 -11.29 14.80
N SER A 638 15.61 -12.09 15.54
CA SER A 638 17.08 -12.02 15.55
C SER A 638 17.69 -12.43 14.21
N ASP A 639 17.22 -13.53 13.62
CA ASP A 639 17.67 -14.03 12.32
C ASP A 639 17.34 -13.05 11.19
N MET A 640 16.21 -12.34 11.33
CA MET A 640 15.84 -11.25 10.45
C MET A 640 16.83 -10.10 10.55
N GLU A 641 17.09 -9.59 11.76
CA GLU A 641 17.98 -8.45 11.98
C GLU A 641 19.42 -8.74 11.52
N GLU A 642 19.96 -9.93 11.80
CA GLU A 642 21.31 -10.32 11.39
C GLU A 642 21.43 -10.47 9.87
N ARG A 643 20.44 -11.08 9.20
CA ARG A 643 20.43 -11.20 7.73
C ARG A 643 20.15 -9.87 7.03
N ILE A 644 19.40 -8.96 7.64
CA ILE A 644 19.23 -7.59 7.14
C ILE A 644 20.55 -6.84 7.22
N ILE A 645 21.23 -6.88 8.37
CA ILE A 645 22.56 -6.25 8.52
C ILE A 645 23.53 -6.84 7.50
N MET A 646 23.51 -8.16 7.30
CA MET A 646 24.34 -8.83 6.30
C MET A 646 23.97 -8.43 4.87
N GLN A 647 22.68 -8.30 4.54
CA GLN A 647 22.24 -7.89 3.21
C GLN A 647 22.57 -6.42 2.93
N THR A 648 22.29 -5.51 3.85
CA THR A 648 22.65 -4.08 3.73
C THR A 648 24.16 -3.92 3.59
N ARG A 649 24.94 -4.63 4.41
CA ARG A 649 26.41 -4.63 4.30
C ARG A 649 26.88 -5.20 2.98
N MET A 650 26.28 -6.29 2.49
CA MET A 650 26.59 -6.87 1.20
C MET A 650 26.24 -5.90 0.06
N GLU A 651 25.11 -5.18 0.14
CA GLU A 651 24.70 -4.16 -0.83
C GLU A 651 25.64 -2.96 -0.82
N GLU A 652 26.07 -2.48 0.35
CA GLU A 652 27.08 -1.43 0.50
C GLU A 652 28.44 -1.87 -0.05
N GLU A 653 28.88 -3.09 0.27
CA GLU A 653 30.10 -3.69 -0.28
C GLU A 653 29.99 -3.86 -1.81
N LEU A 654 28.81 -4.21 -2.34
CA LEU A 654 28.55 -4.30 -3.79
C LEU A 654 28.64 -2.94 -4.46
N VAL A 655 28.00 -1.92 -3.89
CA VAL A 655 28.03 -0.54 -4.39
C VAL A 655 29.45 0.00 -4.35
N GLN A 656 30.20 -0.23 -3.27
CA GLN A 656 31.62 0.13 -3.19
C GLN A 656 32.46 -0.65 -4.23
N ALA A 657 32.14 -1.92 -4.46
CA ALA A 657 32.80 -2.77 -5.44
C ALA A 657 32.44 -2.44 -6.90
N THR A 658 31.32 -1.76 -7.19
CA THR A 658 30.97 -1.31 -8.55
C THR A 658 31.92 -0.23 -9.12
N SER A 659 32.83 0.30 -8.30
CA SER A 659 34.01 1.05 -8.78
C SER A 659 35.07 0.16 -9.46
N ARG A 660 34.94 -1.17 -9.39
CA ARG A 660 35.77 -2.19 -10.05
C ARG A 660 34.98 -2.90 -11.18
N PRO A 661 35.65 -3.52 -12.17
CA PRO A 661 34.99 -4.04 -13.36
C PRO A 661 33.93 -5.09 -13.02
N ALA A 662 32.80 -5.06 -13.73
CA ALA A 662 31.62 -5.96 -13.64
C ALA A 662 31.89 -7.49 -13.62
N ARG A 663 33.15 -7.93 -13.71
CA ARG A 663 33.58 -9.33 -13.68
C ARG A 663 33.40 -10.02 -12.31
N LEU A 664 33.60 -9.33 -11.18
CA LEU A 664 33.50 -9.96 -9.86
C LEU A 664 32.04 -10.21 -9.44
N VAL A 665 31.15 -9.25 -9.70
CA VAL A 665 29.72 -9.39 -9.41
C VAL A 665 29.08 -10.50 -10.27
N ARG A 666 29.54 -10.68 -11.52
CA ARG A 666 29.11 -11.79 -12.39
C ARG A 666 29.50 -13.18 -11.87
N ALA A 667 30.64 -13.31 -11.17
CA ALA A 667 31.08 -14.60 -10.63
C ALA A 667 30.30 -15.01 -9.37
N ALA A 668 29.76 -14.05 -8.61
CA ALA A 668 28.96 -14.30 -7.41
C ALA A 668 27.50 -14.66 -7.73
N PHE A 669 27.00 -14.28 -8.92
CA PHE A 669 25.64 -14.53 -9.38
C PHE A 669 25.64 -15.38 -10.66
N ASP A 670 26.21 -16.59 -10.59
CA ASP A 670 26.07 -17.56 -11.68
C ASP A 670 24.68 -18.22 -11.60
N SER A 671 23.65 -17.44 -11.92
CA SER A 671 22.29 -17.95 -11.99
C SER A 671 22.11 -18.70 -13.31
N THR A 672 21.71 -19.95 -13.21
CA THR A 672 21.29 -20.73 -14.38
C THR A 672 19.80 -20.61 -14.65
N ALA A 673 19.08 -19.81 -13.85
CA ALA A 673 17.62 -19.67 -13.90
C ALA A 673 17.12 -19.32 -15.30
N LEU A 674 17.73 -18.30 -15.92
CA LEU A 674 17.33 -17.73 -17.20
C LEU A 674 18.10 -18.32 -18.39
N LYS A 675 18.77 -19.47 -18.18
CA LYS A 675 19.57 -20.17 -19.21
C LYS A 675 19.05 -21.60 -19.40
N PRO A 676 17.86 -21.78 -20.02
CA PRO A 676 17.39 -23.13 -20.34
C PRO A 676 18.37 -23.82 -21.29
N LYS A 677 18.49 -25.15 -21.19
CA LYS A 677 19.33 -25.99 -22.05
C LYS A 677 18.85 -26.02 -23.50
N SER A 678 17.56 -25.73 -23.72
CA SER A 678 16.94 -25.68 -25.05
C SER A 678 16.10 -24.41 -25.23
N PRO A 679 15.88 -23.94 -26.47
CA PRO A 679 15.05 -22.76 -26.71
C PRO A 679 13.63 -22.93 -26.17
N HIS A 680 13.19 -21.99 -25.34
CA HIS A 680 11.87 -21.95 -24.75
C HIS A 680 10.87 -21.26 -25.70
N LEU A 681 10.05 -22.07 -26.37
CA LEU A 681 9.24 -21.61 -27.52
C LEU A 681 7.95 -20.88 -27.16
N LYS A 682 7.49 -20.91 -25.91
CA LYS A 682 6.23 -20.28 -25.48
C LYS A 682 6.36 -19.12 -24.49
N LEU A 683 7.56 -18.80 -24.01
CA LEU A 683 7.73 -17.76 -22.97
C LEU A 683 7.62 -16.38 -23.60
N GLU A 684 6.54 -15.65 -23.30
CA GLU A 684 6.21 -14.35 -23.89
C GLU A 684 6.60 -13.18 -22.99
N LYS A 685 6.55 -13.38 -21.67
CA LYS A 685 6.82 -12.35 -20.67
C LYS A 685 7.68 -12.86 -19.53
N ILE A 686 8.67 -12.04 -19.15
CA ILE A 686 9.45 -12.21 -17.91
C ILE A 686 9.18 -10.99 -17.02
N ILE A 687 8.91 -11.19 -15.74
CA ILE A 687 8.85 -10.12 -14.73
C ILE A 687 9.98 -10.34 -13.74
N ILE A 688 10.85 -9.35 -13.58
CA ILE A 688 11.97 -9.35 -12.64
C ILE A 688 11.54 -8.58 -11.38
N GLN A 689 11.42 -9.28 -10.26
CA GLN A 689 11.03 -8.75 -8.95
C GLN A 689 12.20 -8.92 -7.96
N LEU A 690 13.11 -7.95 -7.94
CA LEU A 690 14.34 -8.04 -7.17
C LEU A 690 14.49 -6.80 -6.30
N ALA A 691 14.62 -7.02 -4.98
CA ALA A 691 14.74 -5.95 -4.00
C ALA A 691 15.95 -5.02 -4.26
N ALA A 692 17.03 -5.56 -4.83
CA ALA A 692 18.23 -4.80 -5.12
C ALA A 692 18.40 -4.56 -6.62
N ARG A 693 18.62 -3.30 -6.98
CA ARG A 693 18.85 -2.84 -8.35
C ARG A 693 19.93 -3.64 -9.08
N VAL A 694 21.08 -3.89 -8.43
CA VAL A 694 22.19 -4.61 -9.06
C VAL A 694 21.79 -6.04 -9.46
N LYS A 695 20.90 -6.69 -8.71
CA LYS A 695 20.41 -8.03 -9.05
C LYS A 695 19.56 -8.00 -10.33
N ALA A 696 18.78 -6.94 -10.56
CA ALA A 696 18.02 -6.76 -11.80
C ALA A 696 18.92 -6.60 -13.03
N GLU A 697 20.02 -5.85 -12.91
CA GLU A 697 20.98 -5.70 -14.02
C GLU A 697 21.61 -7.04 -14.40
N ILE A 698 22.00 -7.84 -13.41
CA ILE A 698 22.57 -9.17 -13.62
C ILE A 698 21.55 -10.08 -14.30
N ALA A 699 20.32 -10.14 -13.77
CA ALA A 699 19.25 -10.96 -14.33
C ALA A 699 18.96 -10.60 -15.79
N LEU A 700 18.91 -9.31 -16.13
CA LEU A 700 18.71 -8.85 -17.50
C LEU A 700 19.85 -9.29 -18.43
N CYS A 701 21.10 -9.27 -17.96
CA CYS A 701 22.26 -9.71 -18.74
C CYS A 701 22.24 -11.21 -19.07
N GLU A 702 21.47 -12.02 -18.33
CA GLU A 702 21.35 -13.46 -18.56
C GLU A 702 20.31 -13.83 -19.62
N ILE A 703 19.43 -12.91 -19.98
CA ILE A 703 18.41 -13.15 -21.00
C ILE A 703 19.07 -13.16 -22.38
N ASP A 704 19.24 -14.35 -22.97
CA ASP A 704 19.59 -14.51 -24.38
C ASP A 704 18.32 -14.66 -25.22
N PRO A 705 17.95 -13.68 -26.08
CA PRO A 705 16.77 -13.76 -26.92
C PRO A 705 16.72 -14.99 -27.84
N LYS A 706 17.87 -15.61 -28.17
CA LYS A 706 17.92 -16.85 -28.97
C LYS A 706 17.34 -18.04 -28.22
N LEU A 707 17.47 -18.05 -26.89
CA LEU A 707 16.86 -19.06 -26.03
C LEU A 707 15.37 -18.79 -25.80
N PHE A 708 14.87 -17.59 -26.14
CA PHE A 708 13.48 -17.20 -25.92
C PHE A 708 12.84 -16.57 -27.18
N PRO A 709 12.67 -17.33 -28.28
CA PRO A 709 12.17 -16.78 -29.54
C PRO A 709 10.74 -16.19 -29.46
N ALA A 710 9.94 -16.62 -28.49
CA ALA A 710 8.60 -16.08 -28.23
C ALA A 710 8.58 -14.86 -27.30
N LEU A 711 9.72 -14.51 -26.67
CA LEU A 711 9.75 -13.41 -25.70
C LEU A 711 9.39 -12.11 -26.39
N ARG A 712 8.47 -11.36 -25.77
CA ARG A 712 8.01 -10.05 -26.23
C ARG A 712 8.30 -8.97 -25.22
N THR A 713 8.18 -9.29 -23.93
CA THR A 713 8.27 -8.31 -22.86
C THR A 713 9.12 -8.79 -21.69
N VAL A 714 9.94 -7.88 -21.16
CA VAL A 714 10.63 -8.06 -19.88
C VAL A 714 10.26 -6.88 -18.98
N GLN A 715 9.63 -7.10 -17.83
CA GLN A 715 9.23 -6.04 -16.91
C GLN A 715 10.11 -6.07 -15.67
N ILE A 716 10.60 -4.92 -15.21
CA ILE A 716 11.37 -4.79 -13.97
C ILE A 716 10.47 -4.12 -12.93
N ALA A 717 9.92 -4.89 -11.99
CA ALA A 717 8.81 -4.43 -11.13
C ALA A 717 9.18 -3.25 -10.21
N ASP A 718 10.41 -3.23 -9.71
CA ASP A 718 10.89 -2.23 -8.73
C ASP A 718 11.83 -1.19 -9.36
N PHE A 719 11.68 -0.94 -10.66
CA PHE A 719 12.49 0.01 -11.42
C PHE A 719 11.59 0.99 -12.16
N TYR A 720 12.06 2.22 -12.39
CA TYR A 720 11.36 3.24 -13.18
C TYR A 720 12.32 3.83 -14.21
N TRP A 721 11.86 4.04 -15.45
CA TRP A 721 12.76 4.58 -16.46
C TRP A 721 13.26 5.98 -16.07
N PRO A 722 14.58 6.24 -16.14
CA PRO A 722 15.10 7.57 -15.93
C PRO A 722 14.55 8.55 -16.98
N THR A 723 14.16 9.73 -16.52
CA THR A 723 13.56 10.75 -17.39
C THR A 723 14.57 11.80 -17.88
N THR A 724 15.80 11.82 -17.33
CA THR A 724 16.85 12.77 -17.72
C THR A 724 18.04 12.10 -18.41
N GLU A 725 18.78 12.84 -19.24
CA GLU A 725 20.00 12.34 -19.87
C GLU A 725 21.08 11.95 -18.84
N ARG A 726 21.13 12.66 -17.71
CA ARG A 726 22.07 12.37 -16.62
C ARG A 726 21.74 11.05 -15.95
N ASP A 727 20.46 10.84 -15.62
CA ASP A 727 20.02 9.61 -14.98
C ASP A 727 20.14 8.44 -15.97
N ILE A 728 19.85 8.65 -17.26
CA ILE A 728 20.13 7.67 -18.32
C ILE A 728 21.62 7.29 -18.35
N ALA A 729 22.52 8.26 -18.18
CA ALA A 729 23.95 7.99 -18.14
C ALA A 729 24.38 7.23 -16.87
N SER A 730 23.71 7.44 -15.73
CA SER A 730 23.96 6.66 -14.51
C SER A 730 23.36 5.26 -14.54
N GLU A 731 22.23 5.07 -15.23
CA GLU A 731 21.55 3.79 -15.45
C GLU A 731 22.14 2.99 -16.64
N GLY A 732 23.38 3.29 -17.06
CA GLY A 732 23.94 2.85 -18.33
C GLY A 732 23.82 1.35 -18.60
N ALA A 733 24.06 0.49 -17.58
CA ALA A 733 24.00 -0.96 -17.75
C ALA A 733 22.59 -1.48 -18.07
N VAL A 734 21.57 -1.09 -17.30
CA VAL A 734 20.17 -1.48 -17.56
C VAL A 734 19.72 -1.00 -18.93
N ILE A 735 20.08 0.24 -19.29
CA ILE A 735 19.69 0.84 -20.56
C ILE A 735 20.38 0.16 -21.74
N GLU A 736 21.66 -0.17 -21.62
CA GLU A 736 22.39 -0.93 -22.65
C GLU A 736 21.75 -2.30 -22.89
N VAL A 737 21.37 -3.01 -21.82
CA VAL A 737 20.68 -4.29 -21.95
C VAL A 737 19.28 -4.11 -22.54
N ALA A 738 18.54 -3.09 -22.11
CA ALA A 738 17.22 -2.79 -22.67
C ALA A 738 17.29 -2.44 -24.17
N GLU A 739 18.29 -1.68 -24.61
CA GLU A 739 18.54 -1.40 -26.03
C GLU A 739 18.96 -2.67 -26.80
N ALA A 740 19.73 -3.56 -26.18
CA ALA A 740 20.12 -4.85 -26.79
C ALA A 740 18.94 -5.79 -26.97
N LEU A 741 18.07 -5.89 -25.95
CA LEU A 741 16.83 -6.66 -26.01
C LEU A 741 15.85 -6.08 -27.05
N LEU A 742 15.74 -4.75 -27.12
CA LEU A 742 14.89 -4.08 -28.10
C LEU A 742 15.33 -4.34 -29.54
N LYS A 743 16.65 -4.43 -29.82
CA LYS A 743 17.17 -4.85 -31.14
C LYS A 743 16.75 -6.27 -31.52
N SER A 744 16.44 -7.10 -30.53
CA SER A 744 15.91 -8.45 -30.70
C SER A 744 14.38 -8.49 -30.64
N ASN A 745 13.71 -7.34 -30.78
CA ASN A 745 12.25 -7.17 -30.71
C ASN A 745 11.63 -7.56 -29.36
N VAL A 746 12.40 -7.43 -28.27
CA VAL A 746 11.93 -7.62 -26.89
C VAL A 746 11.82 -6.27 -26.19
N ALA A 747 10.61 -5.86 -25.84
CA ALA A 747 10.36 -4.61 -25.13
C ALA A 747 10.70 -4.76 -23.65
N VAL A 748 11.49 -3.84 -23.10
CA VAL A 748 11.73 -3.78 -21.65
C VAL A 748 10.80 -2.73 -21.04
N MET A 749 10.08 -3.11 -19.99
CA MET A 749 9.12 -2.31 -19.25
C MET A 749 9.63 -2.02 -17.84
N ASP A 750 9.25 -0.87 -17.30
CA ASP A 750 9.47 -0.54 -15.90
C ASP A 750 8.32 -1.04 -15.01
N GLY A 751 8.36 -0.73 -13.71
CA GLY A 751 7.39 -1.16 -12.72
C GLY A 751 5.96 -0.71 -13.02
N ARG A 752 5.78 0.39 -13.75
CA ARG A 752 4.46 0.90 -14.18
C ARG A 752 4.01 0.32 -15.52
N GLY A 753 4.81 -0.55 -16.13
CA GLY A 753 4.55 -1.07 -17.46
C GLY A 753 4.93 -0.09 -18.59
N ALA A 754 5.63 1.00 -18.31
CA ALA A 754 6.10 1.91 -19.35
C ALA A 754 7.24 1.25 -20.12
N VAL A 755 7.19 1.26 -21.46
CA VAL A 755 8.22 0.65 -22.32
C VAL A 755 9.39 1.61 -22.51
N TRP A 756 10.63 1.10 -22.42
CA TRP A 756 11.83 1.85 -22.76
C TRP A 756 11.80 2.30 -24.22
N ARG A 757 12.06 3.60 -24.43
CA ARG A 757 12.17 4.17 -25.77
C ARG A 757 13.56 4.78 -25.92
N PRO A 758 14.39 4.27 -26.86
CA PRO A 758 15.69 4.87 -27.13
C PRO A 758 15.50 6.35 -27.46
N ARG A 759 16.22 7.21 -26.75
CA ARG A 759 16.21 8.64 -27.06
C ARG A 759 17.07 8.88 -28.29
N LEU A 760 16.60 9.73 -29.20
CA LEU A 760 17.40 10.19 -30.33
C LEU A 760 18.69 10.80 -29.79
N LYS A 761 19.82 10.11 -29.98
CA LYS A 761 21.13 10.68 -29.71
C LYS A 761 21.24 11.91 -30.60
N ARG A 762 21.41 13.11 -30.01
CA ARG A 762 21.75 14.30 -30.79
C ARG A 762 22.96 13.92 -31.65
N ARG A 763 22.81 14.01 -32.98
CA ARG A 763 23.93 13.86 -33.91
C ARG A 763 25.04 14.79 -33.41
N LYS A 764 26.16 14.20 -32.99
CA LYS A 764 27.32 14.95 -32.51
C LYS A 764 27.92 15.76 -33.64
#